data_AF-A0A1B6MQL4-F1
#
_entry.id   AF-A0A1B6MQL4-F1
#
_cell.length_a   1.000
_cell.length_b   1.000
_cell.length_c   1.000
_cell.angle_alpha   90.00
_cell.angle_beta   90.00
_cell.angle_gamma   90.00
#
_symmetry.space_group_name_H-M   'P 1'
#
loop_
_entity.id
_entity.type
_entity.pdbx_description
1 polymer ?
#
loop_
_entity_poly.entity_id
_entity_poly.type
_entity_poly.pdbx_seq_one_letter_code
_entity_poly.pdbx_strand_id
1 'polypeptide(L)'
;MLEGRYQEVSKIPQVHYVKNAVTQIYQKIKWFWGYAKLSERLRDAMKQYFENMKATLDDLEKQLDRDEGELRSEYNYNAENHSLTFTQELPFEWRAFNQLPDYNMDVNSNPLSFPAQEYSNMVQTMANYLWQDAKLLPYLLPPFGAEAIISGNSFITFDNTFYHFRGGCGSYLLASDLYHNTFSLLAKYNQENKRDLLLITGDLEILVKNNLEVHVNGKLEDLPLKLSSGKHLTLERKVHSVLIKSGEGFSLECSSYQDMCKFHLDGWYMGKTAGLLGTYNHEPSDDFVRPDRQPSGNIGGFINSWSVESKQCDTESSFVSVVDSGDSRHYEMCEMFFSSQSSPFFPCFHVVDPKSFSEMCLSKANHDSTCSAVMAYLTKCTTSGVQLWMPEFCVDSLISEASMLPQYVDVLEVPAKMSADVVFIMEEADCVNSEKLNLTSLLANLNTDLIAKGLTDNKFALISFNSRDAQIHTVNGDIWTDNEKKMTDVVSRLETSEGPPQYSSALKLAADLPYRPGASKAAVLIHCSDCPHTENYGALLERLLRTDITLHVLQRAHLAGRKGKGISKVIGLEKSGAYPRKRLFRDVSPDPQLLNQVSAPQDLCTPLVLGTNGTLFELDVIRKGGKAWSGRVADGTTQLYDWQQCENSVGEDNVPVWRCRKSYRHTLKDWDPTALHEYMDSSRAEDLYPEYVEEDR
;
A
#
# COMPACT_ATOMS: atom_id res chain seq x y z
N MET A 1 37.06 23.58 -53.94
CA MET A 1 38.46 23.30 -53.54
C MET A 1 38.54 22.39 -52.30
N LEU A 2 37.63 22.53 -51.32
CA LEU A 2 37.52 21.63 -50.14
C LEU A 2 37.11 20.19 -50.49
N GLU A 3 36.15 19.99 -51.41
CA GLU A 3 35.73 18.65 -51.89
C GLU A 3 36.89 17.84 -52.51
N GLY A 4 37.73 18.48 -53.32
CA GLY A 4 38.84 17.83 -54.02
C GLY A 4 39.97 17.42 -53.08
N ARG A 5 40.29 18.26 -52.09
CA ARG A 5 41.25 17.91 -51.03
C ARG A 5 40.71 16.83 -50.09
N TYR A 6 39.41 16.81 -49.84
CA TYR A 6 38.76 15.77 -49.04
C TYR A 6 38.87 14.38 -49.71
N GLN A 7 38.73 14.31 -51.03
CA GLN A 7 38.89 13.06 -51.77
C GLN A 7 40.32 12.52 -51.73
N GLU A 8 41.35 13.37 -51.74
CA GLU A 8 42.74 12.93 -51.59
C GLU A 8 43.06 12.45 -50.18
N VAL A 9 42.59 13.16 -49.14
CA VAL A 9 42.77 12.77 -47.73
C VAL A 9 42.04 11.46 -47.42
N SER A 10 40.91 11.19 -48.08
CA SER A 10 40.15 9.94 -47.92
C SER A 10 40.84 8.68 -48.48
N LYS A 11 41.90 8.85 -49.31
CA LYS A 11 42.72 7.74 -49.84
C LYS A 11 43.82 7.29 -48.87
N ILE A 12 44.07 8.04 -47.80
CA ILE A 12 45.02 7.68 -46.76
C ILE A 12 44.46 6.46 -46.00
N PRO A 13 45.19 5.34 -45.90
CA PRO A 13 44.67 4.09 -45.32
C PRO A 13 44.07 4.24 -43.92
N GLN A 14 44.69 5.06 -43.06
CA GLN A 14 44.19 5.34 -41.71
C GLN A 14 42.87 6.12 -41.73
N VAL A 15 42.72 7.09 -42.63
CA VAL A 15 41.50 7.89 -42.78
C VAL A 15 40.36 7.03 -43.35
N HIS A 16 40.67 6.15 -44.30
CA HIS A 16 39.71 5.20 -44.84
C HIS A 16 39.20 4.20 -43.79
N TYR A 17 40.08 3.70 -42.93
CA TYR A 17 39.71 2.84 -41.81
C TYR A 17 38.79 3.56 -40.81
N VAL A 18 39.15 4.77 -40.38
CA VAL A 18 38.33 5.59 -39.47
C VAL A 18 36.97 5.90 -40.11
N LYS A 19 36.94 6.27 -41.39
CA LYS A 19 35.70 6.51 -42.13
C LYS A 19 34.80 5.27 -42.15
N ASN A 20 35.36 4.08 -42.40
CA ASN A 20 34.59 2.84 -42.39
C ASN A 20 34.11 2.47 -40.98
N ALA A 21 34.92 2.66 -39.95
CA ALA A 21 34.53 2.44 -38.56
C ALA A 21 33.39 3.39 -38.15
N VAL A 22 33.51 4.69 -38.44
CA VAL A 22 32.46 5.68 -38.18
C VAL A 22 31.19 5.36 -38.97
N THR A 23 31.31 4.92 -40.22
CA THR A 23 30.15 4.50 -41.03
C THR A 23 29.49 3.26 -40.45
N GLN A 24 30.25 2.26 -40.00
CA GLN A 24 29.69 1.07 -39.35
C GLN A 24 29.02 1.42 -38.01
N ILE A 25 29.64 2.28 -37.21
CA ILE A 25 29.05 2.79 -35.97
C ILE A 25 27.74 3.53 -36.29
N TYR A 26 27.73 4.42 -37.28
CA TYR A 26 26.53 5.13 -37.72
C TYR A 26 25.44 4.18 -38.20
N GLN A 27 25.76 3.15 -39.00
CA GLN A 27 24.79 2.16 -39.45
C GLN A 27 24.25 1.32 -38.31
N LYS A 28 25.09 0.96 -37.33
CA LYS A 28 24.65 0.27 -36.10
C LYS A 28 23.74 1.15 -35.25
N ILE A 29 24.08 2.44 -35.08
CA ILE A 29 23.25 3.42 -34.37
C ILE A 29 21.92 3.61 -35.11
N LYS A 30 21.94 3.75 -36.44
CA LYS A 30 20.73 3.90 -37.26
C LYS A 30 19.84 2.67 -37.20
N TRP A 31 20.44 1.48 -37.28
CA TRP A 31 19.72 0.20 -37.13
C TRP A 31 19.09 0.11 -35.74
N PHE A 32 19.88 0.41 -34.69
CA PHE A 32 19.42 0.42 -33.30
C PHE A 32 18.29 1.42 -33.06
N TRP A 33 18.39 2.63 -33.63
CA TRP A 33 17.36 3.66 -33.54
C TRP A 33 16.02 3.18 -34.12
N GLY A 34 16.06 2.41 -35.21
CA GLY A 34 14.88 1.77 -35.79
C GLY A 34 14.39 0.55 -35.01
N TYR A 35 15.30 -0.35 -34.62
CA TYR A 35 15.00 -1.58 -33.89
C TYR A 35 14.36 -1.30 -32.52
N ALA A 36 14.90 -0.34 -31.76
CA ALA A 36 14.37 0.05 -30.46
C ALA A 36 13.11 0.94 -30.56
N LYS A 37 12.62 1.25 -31.78
CA LYS A 37 11.51 2.18 -32.04
C LYS A 37 11.64 3.50 -31.28
N LEU A 38 12.88 4.00 -31.17
CA LEU A 38 13.20 5.07 -30.22
C LEU A 38 12.42 6.36 -30.50
N SER A 39 12.11 6.65 -31.76
CA SER A 39 11.28 7.79 -32.14
C SER A 39 9.82 7.70 -31.68
N GLU A 40 9.26 6.49 -31.65
CA GLU A 40 7.89 6.25 -31.17
C GLU A 40 7.89 6.30 -29.64
N ARG A 41 8.80 5.55 -28.99
CA ARG A 41 8.94 5.55 -27.53
C ARG A 41 9.25 6.93 -26.95
N LEU A 42 10.12 7.71 -27.60
CA LEU A 42 10.37 9.10 -27.20
C LEU A 42 9.13 9.97 -27.37
N ARG A 43 8.35 9.77 -28.43
CA ARG A 43 7.11 10.52 -28.65
C ARG A 43 6.07 10.18 -27.59
N ASP A 44 5.89 8.90 -27.28
CA ASP A 44 4.92 8.42 -26.31
C ASP A 44 5.33 8.81 -24.89
N ALA A 45 6.60 8.66 -24.53
CA ALA A 45 7.14 9.16 -23.26
C ALA A 45 7.00 10.68 -23.13
N MET A 46 7.24 11.44 -24.21
CA MET A 46 7.01 12.89 -24.20
C MET A 46 5.53 13.24 -24.07
N LYS A 47 4.64 12.48 -24.72
CA LYS A 47 3.18 12.66 -24.60
C LYS A 47 2.72 12.39 -23.16
N GLN A 48 3.18 11.29 -22.58
CA GLN A 48 2.90 10.93 -21.19
C GLN A 48 3.47 11.96 -20.21
N TYR A 49 4.68 12.47 -20.47
CA TYR A 49 5.26 13.57 -19.71
C TYR A 49 4.37 14.81 -19.73
N PHE A 50 3.86 15.20 -20.91
CA PHE A 50 2.94 16.32 -21.01
C PHE A 50 1.58 16.05 -20.35
N GLU A 51 1.05 14.83 -20.42
CA GLU A 51 -0.21 14.46 -19.76
C GLU A 51 -0.06 14.39 -18.23
N ASN A 52 1.02 13.82 -17.71
CA ASN A 52 1.33 13.80 -16.27
C ASN A 52 1.57 15.21 -15.74
N MET A 53 2.33 16.04 -16.48
CA MET A 53 2.54 17.44 -16.12
C MET A 53 1.22 18.19 -16.11
N LYS A 54 0.34 17.95 -17.08
CA LYS A 54 -1.00 18.52 -17.10
C LYS A 54 -1.83 18.05 -15.91
N ALA A 55 -1.82 16.76 -15.59
CA ALA A 55 -2.55 16.24 -14.43
C ALA A 55 -2.02 16.79 -13.10
N THR A 56 -0.70 17.01 -12.99
CA THR A 56 -0.10 17.64 -11.81
C THR A 56 -0.45 19.12 -11.74
N LEU A 57 -0.46 19.82 -12.88
CA LEU A 57 -0.94 21.21 -12.95
C LEU A 57 -2.42 21.30 -12.59
N ASP A 58 -3.26 20.37 -13.07
CA ASP A 58 -4.69 20.29 -12.74
C ASP A 58 -4.88 19.94 -11.23
N ASP A 59 -4.03 19.10 -10.64
CA ASP A 59 -4.06 18.81 -9.20
C ASP A 59 -3.54 19.98 -8.37
N LEU A 60 -2.53 20.70 -8.84
CA LEU A 60 -2.02 21.91 -8.21
C LEU A 60 -3.06 23.04 -8.30
N GLU A 61 -3.74 23.17 -9.43
CA GLU A 61 -4.89 24.06 -9.62
C GLU A 61 -6.00 23.69 -8.64
N LYS A 62 -6.35 22.40 -8.52
CA LYS A 62 -7.30 21.90 -7.50
C LYS A 62 -6.83 22.04 -6.05
N GLN A 63 -5.53 22.16 -5.80
CA GLN A 63 -4.97 22.40 -4.47
C GLN A 63 -4.96 23.90 -4.15
N LEU A 64 -4.61 24.73 -5.13
CA LEU A 64 -4.69 26.20 -5.05
C LEU A 64 -6.14 26.66 -4.92
N ASP A 65 -7.08 26.06 -5.67
CA ASP A 65 -8.53 26.28 -5.54
C ASP A 65 -9.07 25.76 -4.19
N ARG A 66 -8.41 24.75 -3.59
CA ARG A 66 -8.76 24.26 -2.24
C ARG A 66 -8.24 25.17 -1.11
N ASP A 67 -7.11 25.83 -1.31
CA ASP A 67 -6.56 26.82 -0.36
C ASP A 67 -7.29 28.17 -0.45
N GLU A 68 -7.87 28.52 -1.61
CA GLU A 68 -8.87 29.59 -1.74
C GLU A 68 -10.30 29.11 -1.37
N GLY A 69 -10.45 28.42 -0.25
CA GLY A 69 -11.71 28.34 0.51
C GLY A 69 -13.00 28.15 -0.31
N GLU A 70 -13.01 27.26 -1.30
CA GLU A 70 -14.24 27.02 -2.04
C GLU A 70 -15.29 26.34 -1.13
N LEU A 71 -16.39 27.06 -1.01
CA LEU A 71 -17.63 26.71 -0.37
C LEU A 71 -18.07 25.29 -0.76
N ARG A 72 -18.16 24.38 0.22
CA ARG A 72 -18.74 23.05 0.00
C ARG A 72 -20.19 23.19 -0.42
N SER A 73 -20.46 22.89 -1.69
CA SER A 73 -21.82 22.84 -2.22
C SER A 73 -22.27 21.41 -2.48
N GLU A 74 -23.34 20.97 -1.81
CA GLU A 74 -24.06 19.74 -2.13
C GLU A 74 -25.25 20.05 -3.05
N TYR A 75 -25.43 19.22 -4.07
CA TYR A 75 -26.58 19.27 -4.97
C TYR A 75 -27.36 17.97 -4.83
N ASN A 76 -28.63 18.07 -4.44
CA ASN A 76 -29.51 16.92 -4.33
C ASN A 76 -30.75 17.15 -5.18
N TYR A 77 -30.85 16.42 -6.30
CA TYR A 77 -32.00 16.47 -7.18
C TYR A 77 -32.94 15.33 -6.84
N ASN A 78 -34.11 15.67 -6.32
CA ASN A 78 -35.17 14.72 -6.08
C ASN A 78 -36.09 14.68 -7.31
N ALA A 79 -36.01 13.56 -8.04
CA ALA A 79 -36.72 13.38 -9.30
C ALA A 79 -38.23 13.17 -9.13
N GLU A 80 -38.70 12.72 -7.96
CA GLU A 80 -40.12 12.47 -7.70
C GLU A 80 -40.91 13.75 -7.45
N ASN A 81 -40.27 14.77 -6.88
CA ASN A 81 -40.89 16.06 -6.58
C ASN A 81 -40.33 17.23 -7.43
N HIS A 82 -39.47 16.93 -8.41
CA HIS A 82 -38.79 17.92 -9.26
C HIS A 82 -38.06 19.03 -8.48
N SER A 83 -37.60 18.75 -7.26
CA SER A 83 -36.89 19.74 -6.45
C SER A 83 -35.38 19.56 -6.56
N LEU A 84 -34.69 20.66 -6.84
CA LEU A 84 -33.23 20.75 -6.77
C LEU A 84 -32.87 21.46 -5.46
N THR A 85 -32.25 20.75 -4.54
CA THR A 85 -31.77 21.32 -3.28
C THR A 85 -30.29 21.61 -3.42
N PHE A 86 -29.91 22.87 -3.24
CA PHE A 86 -28.53 23.36 -3.23
C PHE A 86 -28.16 23.77 -1.81
N THR A 87 -27.21 23.08 -1.20
CA THR A 87 -26.74 23.38 0.14
C THR A 87 -25.32 23.89 0.05
N GLN A 88 -25.04 25.11 0.52
CA GLN A 88 -23.71 25.70 0.51
C GLN A 88 -23.29 26.12 1.92
N GLU A 89 -22.24 25.51 2.45
CA GLU A 89 -21.68 25.87 3.76
C GLU A 89 -20.74 27.07 3.61
N LEU A 90 -21.09 28.20 4.24
CA LEU A 90 -20.29 29.42 4.24
C LEU A 90 -19.16 29.33 5.29
N PRO A 91 -17.96 29.89 5.04
CA PRO A 91 -16.80 29.79 5.96
C PRO A 91 -16.91 30.71 7.18
N PHE A 92 -18.12 31.16 7.54
CA PHE A 92 -18.37 32.04 8.68
C PHE A 92 -19.64 31.64 9.44
N GLU A 93 -19.63 31.82 10.76
CA GLU A 93 -20.83 31.67 11.58
C GLU A 93 -21.76 32.88 11.37
N TRP A 94 -22.92 32.66 10.75
CA TRP A 94 -23.91 33.72 10.58
C TRP A 94 -24.94 33.70 11.72
N ARG A 95 -24.75 34.57 12.72
CA ARG A 95 -25.56 34.56 13.96
C ARG A 95 -26.96 35.16 13.80
N ALA A 96 -27.17 36.05 12.82
CA ALA A 96 -28.48 36.62 12.49
C ALA A 96 -28.47 37.28 11.10
N PHE A 97 -29.59 37.18 10.37
CA PHE A 97 -29.75 37.75 9.02
C PHE A 97 -29.67 39.29 8.96
N ASN A 98 -29.80 39.97 10.09
CA ASN A 98 -29.71 41.43 10.20
C ASN A 98 -28.30 41.94 10.54
N GLN A 99 -27.32 41.04 10.71
CA GLN A 99 -25.93 41.39 10.97
C GLN A 99 -25.06 40.97 9.78
N LEU A 100 -24.20 41.90 9.33
CA LEU A 100 -23.15 41.57 8.38
C LEU A 100 -22.12 40.66 9.09
N PRO A 101 -21.75 39.51 8.50
CA PRO A 101 -20.76 38.61 9.08
C PRO A 101 -19.38 39.29 9.14
N ASP A 102 -18.66 39.04 10.24
CA ASP A 102 -17.34 39.64 10.49
C ASP A 102 -16.30 38.95 9.62
N TYR A 103 -15.89 39.61 8.54
CA TYR A 103 -15.03 39.05 7.52
C TYR A 103 -13.59 39.45 7.77
N ASN A 104 -12.83 38.61 8.50
CA ASN A 104 -11.39 38.77 8.66
C ASN A 104 -10.66 38.02 7.54
N MET A 105 -10.56 38.63 6.35
CA MET A 105 -9.47 38.28 5.43
C MET A 105 -8.18 38.84 6.02
N ASP A 106 -7.18 38.00 6.20
CA ASP A 106 -5.82 38.44 6.53
C ASP A 106 -5.19 39.08 5.28
N VAL A 107 -5.47 40.36 5.03
CA VAL A 107 -5.01 41.13 3.84
C VAL A 107 -3.51 41.48 3.90
N ASN A 108 -2.68 40.68 4.58
CA ASN A 108 -1.23 40.89 4.66
C ASN A 108 -0.39 39.79 4.01
N SER A 109 -0.97 38.81 3.33
CA SER A 109 -0.21 38.00 2.37
C SER A 109 -0.08 38.79 1.06
N ASN A 110 1.06 39.42 0.86
CA ASN A 110 1.47 39.89 -0.46
C ASN A 110 1.30 38.71 -1.46
N PRO A 111 0.51 38.83 -2.54
CA PRO A 111 0.37 37.76 -3.54
C PRO A 111 1.68 37.48 -4.31
N LEU A 112 2.71 38.28 -4.05
CA LEU A 112 4.06 38.14 -4.61
C LEU A 112 5.10 37.63 -3.61
N SER A 113 4.72 37.28 -2.38
CA SER A 113 5.59 36.60 -1.43
C SER A 113 5.19 35.14 -1.25
N PHE A 114 5.13 34.40 -2.36
CA PHE A 114 5.36 32.96 -2.29
C PHE A 114 6.73 32.76 -1.63
N PRO A 115 6.84 32.10 -0.46
CA PRO A 115 8.12 31.88 0.20
C PRO A 115 9.06 31.17 -0.76
N ALA A 116 10.32 31.61 -0.86
CA ALA A 116 11.33 30.91 -1.66
C ALA A 116 11.44 29.41 -1.30
N GLN A 117 10.96 29.02 -0.11
CA GLN A 117 10.80 27.65 0.36
C GLN A 117 9.76 26.85 -0.45
N GLU A 118 8.61 27.44 -0.80
CA GLU A 118 7.58 26.79 -1.62
C GLU A 118 8.00 26.72 -3.08
N TYR A 119 8.70 27.75 -3.61
CA TYR A 119 9.31 27.65 -4.94
C TYR A 119 10.42 26.60 -4.97
N SER A 120 11.21 26.47 -3.90
CA SER A 120 12.20 25.41 -3.74
C SER A 120 11.54 24.04 -3.64
N ASN A 121 10.41 23.91 -2.94
CA ASN A 121 9.65 22.66 -2.86
C ASN A 121 9.02 22.33 -4.21
N MET A 122 8.49 23.31 -4.95
CA MET A 122 7.96 23.11 -6.30
C MET A 122 9.06 22.70 -7.26
N VAL A 123 10.21 23.36 -7.24
CA VAL A 123 11.37 23.00 -8.08
C VAL A 123 11.97 21.67 -7.65
N GLN A 124 12.01 21.34 -6.35
CA GLN A 124 12.41 20.02 -5.87
C GLN A 124 11.40 18.95 -6.24
N THR A 125 10.10 19.23 -6.16
CA THR A 125 9.03 18.32 -6.57
C THR A 125 9.10 18.10 -8.07
N MET A 126 9.24 19.15 -8.89
CA MET A 126 9.49 19.05 -10.33
C MET A 126 10.81 18.35 -10.66
N ALA A 127 11.88 18.59 -9.91
CA ALA A 127 13.16 17.92 -10.08
C ALA A 127 13.10 16.46 -9.63
N ASN A 128 12.31 16.15 -8.59
CA ASN A 128 12.02 14.81 -8.09
C ASN A 128 11.10 14.08 -9.06
N TYR A 129 10.15 14.74 -9.72
CA TYR A 129 9.37 14.19 -10.83
C TYR A 129 10.27 13.95 -12.04
N LEU A 130 11.13 14.89 -12.43
CA LEU A 130 12.15 14.68 -13.46
C LEU A 130 13.13 13.55 -13.10
N TRP A 131 13.42 13.32 -11.80
CA TRP A 131 14.25 12.22 -11.31
C TRP A 131 13.47 10.89 -11.17
N GLN A 132 12.18 10.94 -10.83
CA GLN A 132 11.29 9.78 -10.82
C GLN A 132 11.01 9.32 -12.24
N ASP A 133 10.89 10.25 -13.19
CA ASP A 133 10.78 10.00 -14.64
C ASP A 133 12.13 9.75 -15.30
N ALA A 134 13.27 10.05 -14.66
CA ALA A 134 14.56 9.51 -15.08
C ALA A 134 14.60 7.97 -14.97
N LYS A 135 13.65 7.34 -14.26
CA LYS A 135 13.40 5.89 -14.33
C LYS A 135 12.86 5.44 -15.69
N LEU A 136 12.36 6.33 -16.55
CA LEU A 136 11.98 5.99 -17.93
C LEU A 136 13.20 5.67 -18.80
N LEU A 137 14.40 6.20 -18.49
CA LEU A 137 15.61 5.95 -19.30
C LEU A 137 15.95 4.45 -19.46
N PRO A 138 15.93 3.62 -18.39
CA PRO A 138 16.02 2.16 -18.50
C PRO A 138 14.95 1.48 -19.36
N TYR A 139 13.77 2.09 -19.54
CA TYR A 139 12.69 1.56 -20.40
C TYR A 139 12.73 2.15 -21.83
N LEU A 140 13.40 3.29 -22.02
CA LEU A 140 13.59 3.96 -23.31
C LEU A 140 14.83 3.48 -24.06
N LEU A 141 15.92 3.15 -23.36
CA LEU A 141 17.17 2.69 -23.95
C LEU A 141 17.58 1.33 -23.38
N PRO A 142 17.91 0.34 -24.24
CA PRO A 142 18.36 -0.96 -23.79
C PRO A 142 19.75 -0.90 -23.11
N PRO A 143 20.06 -1.90 -22.27
CA PRO A 143 19.21 -3.07 -22.04
C PRO A 143 18.05 -2.76 -21.07
N PHE A 144 16.85 -3.16 -21.46
CA PHE A 144 15.61 -2.86 -20.72
C PHE A 144 15.40 -3.88 -19.63
N GLY A 145 14.94 -3.47 -18.44
CA GLY A 145 14.46 -4.42 -17.42
C GLY A 145 13.24 -5.22 -17.90
N ALA A 146 13.02 -6.40 -17.34
CA ALA A 146 11.81 -7.19 -17.59
C ALA A 146 11.26 -7.80 -16.30
N GLU A 147 9.97 -8.09 -16.36
CA GLU A 147 9.21 -8.66 -15.27
C GLU A 147 8.35 -9.78 -15.80
N ALA A 148 8.50 -10.96 -15.19
CA ALA A 148 7.64 -12.11 -15.40
C ALA A 148 6.62 -12.20 -14.26
N ILE A 149 5.39 -12.60 -14.59
CA ILE A 149 4.28 -12.70 -13.63
C ILE A 149 3.86 -14.16 -13.53
N ILE A 150 3.64 -14.61 -12.30
CA ILE A 150 3.22 -15.96 -11.98
C ILE A 150 2.00 -15.86 -11.06
N SER A 151 0.81 -16.24 -11.53
CA SER A 151 -0.42 -16.22 -10.71
C SER A 151 -1.02 -17.62 -10.66
N GLY A 152 -0.89 -18.28 -9.50
CA GLY A 152 -1.23 -19.69 -9.32
C GLY A 152 -0.55 -20.64 -10.32
N ASN A 153 -1.22 -20.95 -11.42
CA ASN A 153 -0.73 -21.86 -12.47
C ASN A 153 -0.69 -21.17 -13.86
N SER A 154 -0.90 -19.86 -13.87
CA SER A 154 -0.82 -18.98 -15.03
C SER A 154 0.50 -18.23 -15.02
N PHE A 155 1.18 -18.20 -16.16
CA PHE A 155 2.51 -17.63 -16.30
C PHE A 155 2.50 -16.62 -17.44
N ILE A 156 3.16 -15.49 -17.22
CA ILE A 156 3.51 -14.51 -18.23
C ILE A 156 5.04 -14.40 -18.21
N THR A 157 5.68 -14.76 -19.32
CA THR A 157 7.15 -14.73 -19.48
C THR A 157 7.71 -13.30 -19.41
N PHE A 158 9.03 -13.16 -19.38
CA PHE A 158 9.69 -11.85 -19.47
C PHE A 158 9.33 -11.09 -20.76
N ASP A 159 9.05 -11.82 -21.84
CA ASP A 159 8.69 -11.29 -23.16
C ASP A 159 7.17 -11.24 -23.37
N ASN A 160 6.39 -11.30 -22.28
CA ASN A 160 4.93 -11.18 -22.23
C ASN A 160 4.16 -12.31 -22.93
N THR A 161 4.70 -13.52 -23.04
CA THR A 161 3.95 -14.68 -23.54
C THR A 161 3.15 -15.31 -22.40
N PHE A 162 1.84 -15.43 -22.59
CA PHE A 162 0.97 -16.13 -21.63
C PHE A 162 0.91 -17.64 -21.92
N TYR A 163 0.93 -18.44 -20.86
CA TYR A 163 0.50 -19.82 -20.90
C TYR A 163 0.02 -20.28 -19.52
N HIS A 164 -0.88 -21.27 -19.51
CA HIS A 164 -1.38 -21.90 -18.29
C HIS A 164 -0.90 -23.34 -18.21
N PHE A 165 -0.37 -23.76 -17.06
CA PHE A 165 -0.10 -25.18 -16.82
C PHE A 165 -0.19 -25.55 -15.35
N ARG A 166 -0.64 -26.77 -15.10
CA ARG A 166 -0.56 -27.40 -13.78
C ARG A 166 0.66 -28.31 -13.73
N GLY A 167 1.43 -28.23 -12.64
CA GLY A 167 2.64 -29.02 -12.48
C GLY A 167 2.34 -30.51 -12.36
N GLY A 168 2.82 -31.30 -13.32
CA GLY A 168 2.82 -32.77 -13.25
C GLY A 168 4.04 -33.41 -12.57
N CYS A 169 4.98 -32.59 -12.11
CA CYS A 169 6.25 -32.99 -11.46
C CYS A 169 6.37 -32.23 -10.14
N GLY A 170 7.22 -32.69 -9.23
CA GLY A 170 7.47 -31.96 -7.98
C GLY A 170 8.27 -30.67 -8.15
N SER A 171 9.06 -30.47 -9.20
CA SER A 171 9.83 -29.22 -9.39
C SER A 171 10.16 -28.88 -10.85
N TYR A 172 10.08 -27.59 -11.18
CA TYR A 172 10.39 -27.03 -12.51
C TYR A 172 11.30 -25.80 -12.41
N LEU A 173 12.22 -25.63 -13.36
CA LEU A 173 13.07 -24.44 -13.47
C LEU A 173 12.31 -23.31 -14.18
N LEU A 174 12.07 -22.20 -13.47
CA LEU A 174 11.38 -21.03 -14.01
C LEU A 174 12.34 -20.09 -14.73
N ALA A 175 13.44 -19.73 -14.09
CA ALA A 175 14.46 -18.87 -14.68
C ALA A 175 15.81 -19.11 -14.01
N SER A 176 16.89 -19.09 -14.78
CA SER A 176 18.27 -19.15 -14.27
C SER A 176 19.15 -18.22 -15.09
N ASP A 177 20.08 -17.53 -14.42
CA ASP A 177 21.13 -16.77 -15.11
C ASP A 177 22.21 -17.74 -15.64
N LEU A 178 22.26 -17.89 -16.96
CA LEU A 178 23.19 -18.79 -17.63
C LEU A 178 24.62 -18.24 -17.75
N TYR A 179 24.84 -16.97 -17.42
CA TYR A 179 26.12 -16.31 -17.66
C TYR A 179 26.97 -16.21 -16.41
N HIS A 180 26.40 -15.70 -15.30
CA HIS A 180 27.11 -15.56 -14.03
C HIS A 180 26.59 -16.48 -12.92
N ASN A 181 25.59 -17.31 -13.21
CA ASN A 181 24.91 -18.17 -12.22
C ASN A 181 24.47 -17.39 -10.98
N THR A 182 23.97 -16.15 -11.16
CA THR A 182 23.62 -15.28 -10.03
C THR A 182 22.38 -15.75 -9.26
N PHE A 183 21.41 -16.34 -9.96
CA PHE A 183 20.19 -16.86 -9.38
C PHE A 183 19.67 -18.07 -10.16
N SER A 184 18.85 -18.88 -9.50
CA SER A 184 17.94 -19.85 -10.12
C SER A 184 16.62 -19.85 -9.37
N LEU A 185 15.53 -19.60 -10.08
CA LEU A 185 14.17 -19.60 -9.57
C LEU A 185 13.47 -20.88 -10.01
N LEU A 186 12.92 -21.62 -9.06
CA LEU A 186 12.20 -22.87 -9.28
C LEU A 186 10.79 -22.79 -8.71
N ALA A 187 9.84 -23.43 -9.40
CA ALA A 187 8.53 -23.74 -8.86
C ALA A 187 8.56 -25.14 -8.24
N LYS A 188 8.21 -25.26 -6.96
CA LYS A 188 8.03 -26.53 -6.26
C LYS A 188 6.55 -26.78 -6.05
N TYR A 189 6.05 -27.93 -6.51
CA TYR A 189 4.65 -28.31 -6.37
C TYR A 189 4.51 -29.38 -5.29
N ASN A 190 3.56 -29.16 -4.37
CA ASN A 190 3.19 -30.18 -3.40
C ASN A 190 2.12 -31.14 -3.98
N GLN A 191 1.72 -32.15 -3.19
CA GLN A 191 0.72 -33.13 -3.62
C GLN A 191 -0.68 -32.52 -3.89
N GLU A 192 -0.97 -31.36 -3.30
CA GLU A 192 -2.20 -30.58 -3.54
C GLU A 192 -2.06 -29.64 -4.76
N ASN A 193 -0.95 -29.72 -5.49
CA ASN A 193 -0.59 -28.83 -6.61
C ASN A 193 -0.56 -27.34 -6.22
N LYS A 194 -0.28 -27.05 -4.94
CA LYS A 194 0.11 -25.70 -4.49
C LYS A 194 1.58 -25.49 -4.78
N ARG A 195 1.89 -24.29 -5.26
CA ARG A 195 3.21 -23.88 -5.71
C ARG A 195 3.89 -23.07 -4.62
N ASP A 196 5.10 -23.49 -4.24
CA ASP A 196 6.07 -22.67 -3.53
C ASP A 196 7.17 -22.24 -4.51
N LEU A 197 7.80 -21.09 -4.27
CA LEU A 197 8.92 -20.61 -5.08
C LEU A 197 10.24 -20.77 -4.33
N LEU A 198 11.17 -21.50 -4.93
CA LEU A 198 12.54 -21.63 -4.42
C LEU A 198 13.47 -20.75 -5.25
N LEU A 199 14.05 -19.75 -4.61
CA LEU A 199 15.11 -18.91 -5.14
C LEU A 199 16.46 -19.38 -4.59
N ILE A 200 17.34 -19.82 -5.48
CA ILE A 200 18.72 -20.19 -5.16
C ILE A 200 19.63 -19.06 -5.61
N THR A 201 20.51 -18.58 -4.73
CA THR A 201 21.50 -17.54 -5.05
C THR A 201 22.77 -17.72 -4.23
N GLY A 202 23.89 -17.99 -4.91
CA GLY A 202 25.10 -18.46 -4.25
C GLY A 202 24.82 -19.75 -3.46
N ASP A 203 25.15 -19.74 -2.16
CA ASP A 203 24.91 -20.86 -1.23
C ASP A 203 23.58 -20.75 -0.46
N LEU A 204 22.72 -19.80 -0.83
CA LEU A 204 21.43 -19.59 -0.17
C LEU A 204 20.29 -20.23 -0.94
N GLU A 205 19.48 -20.99 -0.23
CA GLU A 205 18.19 -21.51 -0.67
C GLU A 205 17.07 -20.75 0.06
N ILE A 206 16.31 -19.92 -0.66
CA ILE A 206 15.21 -19.13 -0.12
C ILE A 206 13.89 -19.66 -0.67
N LEU A 207 13.11 -20.33 0.17
CA LEU A 207 11.79 -20.86 -0.18
C LEU A 207 10.71 -19.89 0.32
N VAL A 208 9.93 -19.34 -0.61
CA VAL A 208 8.73 -18.55 -0.33
C VAL A 208 7.52 -19.45 -0.52
N LYS A 209 6.77 -19.68 0.56
CA LYS A 209 5.54 -20.46 0.51
C LYS A 209 4.36 -19.58 0.10
N ASN A 210 3.27 -20.22 -0.34
CA ASN A 210 2.03 -19.52 -0.70
C ASN A 210 1.42 -18.70 0.47
N ASN A 211 1.59 -19.14 1.72
CA ASN A 211 1.18 -18.36 2.90
C ASN A 211 2.17 -17.22 3.28
N LEU A 212 3.13 -16.92 2.42
CA LEU A 212 4.15 -15.89 2.59
C LEU A 212 5.20 -16.17 3.69
N GLU A 213 5.23 -17.38 4.25
CA GLU A 213 6.36 -17.84 5.05
C GLU A 213 7.63 -17.89 4.20
N VAL A 214 8.74 -17.40 4.76
CA VAL A 214 10.06 -17.45 4.12
C VAL A 214 10.99 -18.36 4.89
N HIS A 215 11.47 -19.40 4.22
CA HIS A 215 12.51 -20.28 4.76
C HIS A 215 13.84 -20.01 4.08
N VAL A 216 14.88 -19.76 4.86
CA VAL A 216 16.26 -19.64 4.38
C VAL A 216 17.02 -20.88 4.83
N ASN A 217 17.57 -21.64 3.87
CA ASN A 217 18.27 -22.91 4.11
C ASN A 217 17.46 -23.88 4.97
N GLY A 218 16.15 -23.94 4.73
CA GLY A 218 15.19 -24.80 5.43
C GLY A 218 14.66 -24.26 6.77
N LYS A 219 15.24 -23.19 7.31
CA LYS A 219 14.80 -22.56 8.56
C LYS A 219 13.82 -21.43 8.28
N LEU A 220 12.67 -21.43 8.95
CA LEU A 220 11.73 -20.30 8.93
C LEU A 220 12.41 -19.08 9.54
N GLU A 221 12.41 -17.98 8.81
CA GLU A 221 12.99 -16.71 9.25
C GLU A 221 11.92 -15.63 9.41
N ASP A 222 12.14 -14.75 10.38
CA ASP A 222 11.35 -13.54 10.55
C ASP A 222 11.94 -12.39 9.75
N LEU A 223 11.06 -11.55 9.21
CA LEU A 223 11.38 -10.39 8.39
C LEU A 223 11.28 -9.11 9.23
N PRO A 224 11.99 -8.02 8.87
CA PRO A 224 12.94 -7.93 7.77
C PRO A 224 14.25 -8.68 8.05
N LEU A 225 14.87 -9.22 7.00
CA LEU A 225 16.14 -9.93 7.09
C LEU A 225 17.11 -9.42 6.03
N LYS A 226 18.30 -8.98 6.47
CA LYS A 226 19.40 -8.57 5.58
C LYS A 226 20.49 -9.63 5.59
N LEU A 227 20.80 -10.19 4.44
CA LEU A 227 21.83 -11.21 4.27
C LEU A 227 23.00 -10.63 3.47
N SER A 228 24.16 -10.52 4.14
CA SER A 228 25.40 -10.08 3.49
C SER A 228 26.01 -11.17 2.61
N SER A 229 25.87 -12.45 3.03
CA SER A 229 26.09 -13.60 2.16
C SER A 229 25.04 -13.61 1.05
N GLY A 230 25.45 -13.78 -0.21
CA GLY A 230 24.51 -13.80 -1.34
C GLY A 230 24.25 -12.45 -2.01
N LYS A 231 25.19 -11.49 -1.91
CA LYS A 231 25.23 -10.25 -2.72
C LYS A 231 24.17 -9.19 -2.32
N HIS A 232 24.13 -8.86 -1.02
CA HIS A 232 23.26 -7.83 -0.44
C HIS A 232 21.77 -8.10 -0.63
N LEU A 233 21.30 -9.24 -0.12
CA LEU A 233 19.90 -9.61 -0.16
C LEU A 233 19.14 -8.95 1.00
N THR A 234 17.99 -8.38 0.69
CA THR A 234 17.05 -7.85 1.68
C THR A 234 15.70 -8.53 1.48
N LEU A 235 15.18 -9.13 2.53
CA LEU A 235 13.87 -9.78 2.57
C LEU A 235 12.97 -8.94 3.47
N GLU A 236 11.81 -8.51 2.96
CA GLU A 236 10.91 -7.58 3.65
C GLU A 236 9.47 -8.08 3.59
N ARG A 237 8.75 -7.91 4.70
CA ARG A 237 7.30 -8.08 4.73
C ARG A 237 6.64 -6.77 4.33
N LYS A 238 5.76 -6.81 3.32
CA LYS A 238 4.76 -5.78 3.03
C LYS A 238 3.40 -6.25 3.55
N VAL A 239 2.39 -5.39 3.50
CA VAL A 239 1.04 -5.67 4.05
C VAL A 239 0.47 -6.98 3.49
N HIS A 240 0.47 -7.13 2.15
CA HIS A 240 -0.08 -8.30 1.46
C HIS A 240 0.96 -9.10 0.67
N SER A 241 2.23 -8.68 0.68
CA SER A 241 3.30 -9.37 -0.05
C SER A 241 4.58 -9.56 0.76
N VAL A 242 5.47 -10.39 0.25
CA VAL A 242 6.87 -10.50 0.68
C VAL A 242 7.75 -10.11 -0.49
N LEU A 243 8.71 -9.22 -0.23
CA LEU A 243 9.67 -8.72 -1.22
C LEU A 243 11.07 -9.24 -0.88
N ILE A 244 11.71 -9.89 -1.85
CA ILE A 244 13.11 -10.28 -1.82
C ILE A 244 13.83 -9.46 -2.87
N LYS A 245 14.79 -8.64 -2.44
CA LYS A 245 15.58 -7.77 -3.33
C LYS A 245 17.05 -8.10 -3.23
N SER A 246 17.70 -8.27 -4.37
CA SER A 246 19.13 -8.49 -4.48
C SER A 246 19.87 -7.23 -4.91
N GLY A 247 21.07 -7.02 -4.37
CA GLY A 247 21.99 -6.00 -4.87
C GLY A 247 22.46 -6.28 -6.30
N GLU A 248 22.22 -7.49 -6.80
CA GLU A 248 22.50 -7.88 -8.19
C GLU A 248 21.24 -7.86 -9.04
N GLY A 249 20.50 -6.74 -8.98
CA GLY A 249 19.57 -6.36 -10.04
C GLY A 249 18.47 -7.38 -10.36
N PHE A 250 18.03 -8.16 -9.36
CA PHE A 250 16.83 -8.97 -9.45
C PHE A 250 16.01 -8.86 -8.18
N SER A 251 14.69 -9.06 -8.29
CA SER A 251 13.80 -9.12 -7.13
C SER A 251 12.63 -10.06 -7.36
N LEU A 252 12.20 -10.73 -6.30
CA LEU A 252 11.00 -11.56 -6.27
C LEU A 252 10.02 -10.95 -5.27
N GLU A 253 8.81 -10.64 -5.71
CA GLU A 253 7.73 -10.20 -4.83
C GLU A 253 6.54 -11.14 -4.97
N CYS A 254 6.08 -11.72 -3.86
CA CYS A 254 4.94 -12.64 -3.84
C CYS A 254 3.84 -12.08 -2.95
N SER A 255 2.64 -11.95 -3.51
CA SER A 255 1.42 -11.50 -2.84
C SER A 255 0.53 -12.69 -2.48
N SER A 256 -0.13 -12.60 -1.33
CA SER A 256 -1.18 -13.56 -0.94
C SER A 256 -2.46 -13.39 -1.75
N TYR A 257 -2.67 -12.23 -2.39
CA TYR A 257 -3.82 -12.01 -3.26
C TYR A 257 -3.57 -12.67 -4.62
N GLN A 258 -4.49 -13.56 -5.03
CA GLN A 258 -4.45 -14.30 -6.30
C GLN A 258 -3.19 -15.18 -6.51
N ASP A 259 -2.49 -15.57 -5.44
CA ASP A 259 -1.23 -16.35 -5.48
C ASP A 259 -0.24 -15.81 -6.53
N MET A 260 -0.11 -14.47 -6.54
CA MET A 260 0.60 -13.74 -7.57
C MET A 260 2.01 -13.40 -7.10
N CYS A 261 3.01 -13.87 -7.85
CA CYS A 261 4.40 -13.48 -7.71
C CYS A 261 4.87 -12.77 -8.97
N LYS A 262 5.67 -11.72 -8.81
CA LYS A 262 6.40 -11.07 -9.90
C LYS A 262 7.90 -11.23 -9.69
N PHE A 263 8.59 -11.62 -10.75
CA PHE A 263 10.03 -11.77 -10.76
C PHE A 263 10.62 -10.76 -11.74
N HIS A 264 11.33 -9.77 -11.21
CA HIS A 264 11.92 -8.67 -11.96
C HIS A 264 13.42 -8.89 -12.12
N LEU A 265 13.90 -8.61 -13.33
CA LEU A 265 15.30 -8.61 -13.72
C LEU A 265 15.66 -7.27 -14.35
N ASP A 266 16.80 -6.73 -13.95
CA ASP A 266 17.40 -5.57 -14.60
C ASP A 266 17.93 -5.95 -16.00
N GLY A 267 18.10 -4.95 -16.87
CA GLY A 267 18.43 -5.15 -18.28
C GLY A 267 19.70 -5.94 -18.57
N TRP A 268 20.71 -5.88 -17.72
CA TRP A 268 21.94 -6.66 -17.88
C TRP A 268 21.76 -8.18 -17.97
N TYR A 269 20.60 -8.74 -17.59
CA TYR A 269 20.22 -10.14 -17.79
C TYR A 269 19.58 -10.45 -19.15
N MET A 270 19.31 -9.44 -19.98
CA MET A 270 18.69 -9.60 -21.30
C MET A 270 19.46 -10.61 -22.17
N GLY A 271 18.76 -11.65 -22.65
CA GLY A 271 19.28 -12.74 -23.46
C GLY A 271 20.21 -13.70 -22.73
N LYS A 272 20.25 -13.66 -21.38
CA LYS A 272 21.12 -14.50 -20.54
C LYS A 272 20.35 -15.43 -19.62
N THR A 273 19.02 -15.45 -19.72
CA THR A 273 18.18 -16.33 -18.91
C THR A 273 17.75 -17.56 -19.69
N ALA A 274 17.43 -18.63 -18.98
CA ALA A 274 16.63 -19.72 -19.52
C ALA A 274 15.77 -20.39 -18.44
N GLY A 275 14.69 -21.02 -18.87
CA GLY A 275 13.69 -21.65 -18.03
C GLY A 275 12.29 -21.43 -18.60
N LEU A 276 11.27 -21.79 -17.83
CA LEU A 276 9.88 -21.63 -18.24
C LEU A 276 9.46 -20.16 -18.47
N LEU A 277 10.11 -19.19 -17.83
CA LEU A 277 9.84 -17.76 -18.00
C LEU A 277 10.50 -17.14 -19.25
N GLY A 278 11.09 -17.96 -20.13
CA GLY A 278 11.62 -17.53 -21.42
C GLY A 278 13.09 -17.11 -21.41
N THR A 279 13.54 -16.58 -22.55
CA THR A 279 14.95 -16.20 -22.77
C THR A 279 15.25 -14.72 -22.48
N TYR A 280 14.20 -13.93 -22.25
CA TYR A 280 14.28 -12.50 -21.93
C TYR A 280 15.08 -11.72 -22.98
N ASN A 281 14.68 -11.85 -24.25
CA ASN A 281 15.34 -11.17 -25.36
C ASN A 281 14.40 -10.26 -26.15
N HIS A 282 13.17 -10.05 -25.64
CA HIS A 282 12.07 -9.34 -26.27
C HIS A 282 11.56 -9.97 -27.56
N GLU A 283 11.71 -11.29 -27.71
CA GLU A 283 11.18 -12.05 -28.83
C GLU A 283 10.23 -13.17 -28.32
N PRO A 284 8.92 -12.88 -28.21
CA PRO A 284 7.92 -13.84 -27.73
C PRO A 284 7.91 -15.17 -28.51
N SER A 285 8.35 -15.15 -29.78
CA SER A 285 8.35 -16.35 -30.64
C SER A 285 9.37 -17.41 -30.23
N ASP A 286 10.36 -17.08 -29.38
CA ASP A 286 11.37 -18.03 -28.89
C ASP A 286 11.27 -18.35 -27.38
N ASP A 287 10.21 -17.89 -26.71
CA ASP A 287 10.00 -18.17 -25.29
C ASP A 287 9.87 -19.67 -24.99
N PHE A 288 9.42 -20.48 -25.96
CA PHE A 288 9.24 -21.92 -25.81
C PHE A 288 10.46 -22.74 -26.28
N VAL A 289 11.66 -22.29 -25.94
CA VAL A 289 12.91 -23.01 -26.19
C VAL A 289 13.23 -23.97 -25.05
N ARG A 290 13.59 -25.21 -25.41
CA ARG A 290 13.97 -26.28 -24.47
C ARG A 290 15.45 -26.13 -24.02
N PRO A 291 15.90 -26.85 -22.99
CA PRO A 291 17.31 -26.78 -22.54
C PRO A 291 18.35 -27.11 -23.62
N ASP A 292 17.99 -27.92 -24.61
CA ASP A 292 18.83 -28.26 -25.77
C ASP A 292 18.90 -27.15 -26.85
N ARG A 293 18.33 -25.97 -26.54
CA ARG A 293 18.23 -24.78 -27.41
C ARG A 293 17.41 -25.00 -28.67
N GLN A 294 16.59 -26.04 -28.73
CA GLN A 294 15.66 -26.25 -29.82
C GLN A 294 14.28 -25.70 -29.43
N PRO A 295 13.56 -25.06 -30.37
CA PRO A 295 12.16 -24.72 -30.18
C PRO A 295 11.36 -25.97 -29.84
N SER A 296 10.41 -25.85 -28.91
CA SER A 296 9.47 -26.94 -28.63
C SER A 296 8.36 -26.98 -29.68
N GLY A 297 7.95 -28.19 -30.09
CA GLY A 297 6.83 -28.37 -31.01
C GLY A 297 5.45 -28.20 -30.35
N ASN A 298 5.37 -28.24 -29.02
CA ASN A 298 4.16 -27.94 -28.26
C ASN A 298 4.50 -27.51 -26.81
N ILE A 299 3.54 -26.86 -26.15
CA ILE A 299 3.70 -26.31 -24.80
C ILE A 299 3.95 -27.38 -23.72
N GLY A 300 3.30 -28.55 -23.80
CA GLY A 300 3.51 -29.64 -22.83
C GLY A 300 4.93 -30.22 -22.89
N GLY A 301 5.49 -30.37 -24.10
CA GLY A 301 6.88 -30.78 -24.31
C GLY A 301 7.88 -29.73 -23.82
N PHE A 302 7.54 -28.44 -23.92
CA PHE A 302 8.34 -27.36 -23.35
C PHE A 302 8.36 -27.44 -21.83
N ILE A 303 7.18 -27.51 -21.19
CA ILE A 303 7.05 -27.58 -19.72
C ILE A 303 7.84 -28.75 -19.14
N ASN A 304 7.64 -29.95 -19.71
CA ASN A 304 8.31 -31.16 -19.25
C ASN A 304 9.82 -31.13 -19.45
N SER A 305 10.32 -30.40 -20.45
CA SER A 305 11.77 -30.31 -20.70
C SER A 305 12.51 -29.53 -19.61
N TRP A 306 11.80 -28.71 -18.82
CA TRP A 306 12.35 -27.91 -17.73
C TRP A 306 12.08 -28.51 -16.34
N SER A 307 11.63 -29.76 -16.26
CA SER A 307 11.52 -30.45 -14.97
C SER A 307 12.91 -30.77 -14.41
N VAL A 308 13.04 -30.70 -13.07
CA VAL A 308 14.31 -30.96 -12.38
C VAL A 308 14.35 -32.38 -11.78
N GLU A 309 13.27 -33.14 -11.94
CA GLU A 309 13.16 -34.49 -11.40
C GLU A 309 13.71 -35.55 -12.37
N SER A 310 14.35 -36.58 -11.82
CA SER A 310 14.96 -37.66 -12.61
C SER A 310 13.95 -38.65 -13.21
N LYS A 311 12.68 -38.58 -12.79
CA LYS A 311 11.62 -39.45 -13.31
C LYS A 311 10.84 -38.71 -14.37
N GLN A 312 10.48 -39.43 -15.43
CA GLN A 312 9.63 -38.91 -16.49
C GLN A 312 8.26 -38.62 -15.90
N CYS A 313 7.87 -37.34 -15.90
CA CYS A 313 6.62 -36.89 -15.32
C CYS A 313 5.44 -37.36 -16.16
N ASP A 314 4.29 -37.54 -15.52
CA ASP A 314 3.11 -38.07 -16.19
C ASP A 314 2.57 -37.05 -17.20
N THR A 315 2.72 -37.36 -18.48
CA THR A 315 2.54 -36.44 -19.61
C THR A 315 1.10 -36.00 -19.81
N GLU A 316 0.11 -36.71 -19.24
CA GLU A 316 -1.32 -36.36 -19.36
C GLU A 316 -1.78 -35.29 -18.34
N SER A 317 -0.95 -34.96 -17.35
CA SER A 317 -1.33 -34.08 -16.23
C SER A 317 -1.06 -32.57 -16.46
N SER A 318 -0.23 -32.23 -17.46
CA SER A 318 0.08 -30.83 -17.82
C SER A 318 -1.01 -30.27 -18.74
N PHE A 319 -2.19 -30.02 -18.17
CA PHE A 319 -3.34 -29.50 -18.90
C PHE A 319 -3.16 -28.03 -19.25
N VAL A 320 -3.19 -27.69 -20.54
CA VAL A 320 -3.35 -26.31 -21.03
C VAL A 320 -4.82 -26.12 -21.34
N SER A 321 -5.54 -25.49 -20.41
CA SER A 321 -6.95 -25.17 -20.61
C SER A 321 -7.07 -23.96 -21.52
N VAL A 322 -7.24 -24.19 -22.82
CA VAL A 322 -7.97 -23.22 -23.65
C VAL A 322 -9.44 -23.53 -23.41
N VAL A 323 -10.00 -22.98 -22.33
CA VAL A 323 -11.46 -23.08 -22.16
C VAL A 323 -12.06 -22.07 -23.12
N ASP A 324 -12.56 -22.57 -24.25
CA ASP A 324 -13.56 -21.87 -25.04
C ASP A 324 -14.86 -21.88 -24.23
N SER A 325 -14.92 -21.01 -23.22
CA SER A 325 -16.13 -20.90 -22.41
C SER A 325 -17.16 -20.20 -23.28
N GLY A 326 -18.13 -20.95 -23.78
CA GLY A 326 -19.36 -20.41 -24.37
C GLY A 326 -20.23 -19.61 -23.39
N ASP A 327 -19.64 -19.09 -22.30
CA ASP A 327 -20.24 -18.11 -21.40
C ASP A 327 -19.95 -16.71 -21.99
N SER A 328 -20.94 -16.18 -22.70
CA SER A 328 -20.84 -14.86 -23.34
C SER A 328 -20.56 -13.75 -22.33
N ARG A 329 -21.00 -13.89 -21.07
CA ARG A 329 -20.85 -12.84 -20.06
C ARG A 329 -19.42 -12.73 -19.54
N HIS A 330 -18.75 -13.87 -19.32
CA HIS A 330 -17.32 -13.87 -18.94
C HIS A 330 -16.46 -13.30 -20.06
N TYR A 331 -16.75 -13.71 -21.30
CA TYR A 331 -16.08 -13.19 -22.48
C TYR A 331 -16.25 -11.67 -22.62
N GLU A 332 -17.50 -11.17 -22.51
CA GLU A 332 -17.81 -9.74 -22.53
C GLU A 332 -17.07 -8.96 -21.42
N MET A 333 -16.91 -9.55 -20.24
CA MET A 333 -16.16 -8.96 -19.12
C MET A 333 -14.66 -8.83 -19.45
N CYS A 334 -14.03 -9.89 -19.96
CA CYS A 334 -12.63 -9.85 -20.38
C CYS A 334 -12.42 -8.85 -21.52
N GLU A 335 -13.32 -8.81 -22.51
CA GLU A 335 -13.29 -7.84 -23.60
C GLU A 335 -13.45 -6.39 -23.10
N MET A 336 -14.35 -6.16 -22.14
CA MET A 336 -14.53 -4.83 -21.53
C MET A 336 -13.24 -4.34 -20.86
N PHE A 337 -12.50 -5.21 -20.17
CA PHE A 337 -11.26 -4.83 -19.51
C PHE A 337 -10.06 -4.71 -20.44
N PHE A 338 -9.92 -5.59 -21.44
CA PHE A 338 -8.67 -5.74 -22.20
C PHE A 338 -8.76 -5.34 -23.68
N SER A 339 -9.95 -5.10 -24.21
CA SER A 339 -10.15 -4.83 -25.65
C SER A 339 -10.97 -3.54 -25.91
N SER A 340 -11.87 -3.16 -24.99
CA SER A 340 -12.75 -2.01 -25.17
C SER A 340 -12.03 -0.66 -25.07
N GLN A 341 -12.44 0.30 -25.90
CA GLN A 341 -12.00 1.71 -25.78
C GLN A 341 -12.57 2.39 -24.53
N SER A 342 -13.66 1.88 -23.97
CA SER A 342 -14.23 2.34 -22.70
C SER A 342 -13.64 1.62 -21.49
N SER A 343 -12.58 0.82 -21.68
CA SER A 343 -11.93 0.10 -20.59
C SER A 343 -11.37 1.08 -19.55
N PRO A 344 -11.49 0.79 -18.23
CA PRO A 344 -10.77 1.54 -17.21
C PRO A 344 -9.24 1.45 -17.37
N PHE A 345 -8.74 0.48 -18.14
CA PHE A 345 -7.33 0.25 -18.40
C PHE A 345 -6.83 0.83 -19.72
N PHE A 346 -7.72 1.48 -20.49
CA PHE A 346 -7.39 2.11 -21.76
C PHE A 346 -6.14 3.02 -21.72
N PRO A 347 -5.88 3.81 -20.65
CA PRO A 347 -4.65 4.62 -20.56
C PRO A 347 -3.34 3.80 -20.67
N CYS A 348 -3.36 2.51 -20.31
CA CYS A 348 -2.18 1.65 -20.35
C CYS A 348 -2.05 0.82 -21.65
N PHE A 349 -3.11 0.71 -22.47
CA PHE A 349 -3.09 -0.14 -23.69
C PHE A 349 -1.98 0.24 -24.68
N HIS A 350 -1.55 1.50 -24.67
CA HIS A 350 -0.46 1.99 -25.52
C HIS A 350 0.94 1.67 -24.95
N VAL A 351 1.02 1.32 -23.67
CA VAL A 351 2.28 1.04 -22.95
C VAL A 351 2.48 -0.45 -22.80
N VAL A 352 1.43 -1.19 -22.44
CA VAL A 352 1.44 -2.64 -22.24
C VAL A 352 0.39 -3.28 -23.13
N ASP A 353 0.81 -4.20 -24.00
CA ASP A 353 -0.09 -4.98 -24.85
C ASP A 353 -1.04 -5.83 -23.96
N PRO A 354 -2.37 -5.60 -24.02
CA PRO A 354 -3.31 -6.32 -23.16
C PRO A 354 -3.55 -7.76 -23.61
N LYS A 355 -3.09 -8.18 -24.78
CA LYS A 355 -3.42 -9.49 -25.38
C LYS A 355 -3.18 -10.68 -24.45
N SER A 356 -2.00 -10.79 -23.86
CA SER A 356 -1.63 -11.92 -22.98
C SER A 356 -2.44 -11.95 -21.69
N PHE A 357 -2.90 -10.79 -21.22
CA PHE A 357 -3.75 -10.66 -20.04
C PHE A 357 -5.22 -10.97 -20.38
N SER A 358 -5.66 -10.64 -21.60
CA SER A 358 -6.95 -11.11 -22.14
C SER A 358 -6.97 -12.64 -22.24
N GLU A 359 -5.92 -13.26 -22.78
CA GLU A 359 -5.79 -14.72 -22.82
C GLU A 359 -5.77 -15.33 -21.41
N MET A 360 -5.11 -14.68 -20.44
CA MET A 360 -5.15 -15.07 -19.04
C MET A 360 -6.56 -14.98 -18.44
N CYS A 361 -7.30 -13.92 -18.74
CA CYS A 361 -8.69 -13.73 -18.30
C CYS A 361 -9.62 -14.81 -18.87
N LEU A 362 -9.44 -15.15 -20.14
CA LEU A 362 -10.23 -16.18 -20.83
C LEU A 362 -9.81 -17.61 -20.47
N SER A 363 -8.69 -17.80 -19.77
CA SER A 363 -8.14 -19.14 -19.46
C SER A 363 -9.09 -19.99 -18.62
N LYS A 364 -9.92 -19.37 -17.78
CA LYS A 364 -10.97 -20.01 -16.98
C LYS A 364 -12.17 -19.04 -16.92
N ALA A 365 -13.39 -19.55 -16.99
CA ALA A 365 -14.58 -18.72 -16.81
C ALA A 365 -14.95 -18.60 -15.33
N ASN A 366 -14.13 -17.90 -14.55
CA ASN A 366 -14.45 -17.62 -13.15
C ASN A 366 -13.90 -16.26 -12.68
N HIS A 367 -14.48 -15.75 -11.60
CA HIS A 367 -14.12 -14.47 -10.99
C HIS A 367 -12.62 -14.37 -10.67
N ASP A 368 -12.05 -15.40 -10.02
CA ASP A 368 -10.64 -15.43 -9.62
C ASP A 368 -9.68 -15.26 -10.80
N SER A 369 -9.95 -15.90 -11.93
CA SER A 369 -9.11 -15.79 -13.13
C SER A 369 -9.18 -14.40 -13.78
N THR A 370 -10.38 -13.79 -13.82
CA THR A 370 -10.54 -12.40 -14.26
C THR A 370 -9.73 -11.48 -13.37
N CYS A 371 -9.86 -11.61 -12.05
CA CYS A 371 -9.17 -10.73 -11.10
C CYS A 371 -7.67 -11.00 -11.01
N SER A 372 -7.23 -12.23 -11.25
CA SER A 372 -5.82 -12.56 -11.46
C SER A 372 -5.25 -11.85 -12.68
N ALA A 373 -5.96 -11.87 -13.81
CA ALA A 373 -5.54 -11.18 -15.04
C ALA A 373 -5.53 -9.66 -14.86
N VAL A 374 -6.56 -9.11 -14.21
CA VAL A 374 -6.65 -7.69 -13.85
C VAL A 374 -5.46 -7.29 -12.98
N MET A 375 -5.20 -8.00 -11.88
CA MET A 375 -4.10 -7.68 -10.97
C MET A 375 -2.74 -7.78 -11.67
N ALA A 376 -2.54 -8.78 -12.53
CA ALA A 376 -1.33 -8.91 -13.34
C ALA A 376 -1.14 -7.70 -14.28
N TYR A 377 -2.22 -7.24 -14.93
CA TYR A 377 -2.16 -6.08 -15.82
C TYR A 377 -1.89 -4.78 -15.05
N LEU A 378 -2.59 -4.55 -13.94
CA LEU A 378 -2.36 -3.41 -13.03
C LEU A 378 -0.90 -3.36 -12.57
N THR A 379 -0.34 -4.51 -12.19
CA THR A 379 1.06 -4.63 -11.78
C THR A 379 2.00 -4.21 -12.91
N LYS A 380 1.81 -4.75 -14.12
CA LYS A 380 2.66 -4.43 -15.28
C LYS A 380 2.56 -2.97 -15.70
N CYS A 381 1.37 -2.39 -15.66
CA CYS A 381 1.12 -0.98 -15.94
C CYS A 381 1.79 -0.07 -14.91
N THR A 382 1.66 -0.40 -13.62
CA THR A 382 2.28 0.37 -12.52
C THR A 382 3.80 0.34 -12.64
N THR A 383 4.39 -0.82 -12.92
CA THR A 383 5.84 -0.96 -13.19
C THR A 383 6.28 -0.17 -14.43
N SER A 384 5.38 0.03 -15.39
CA SER A 384 5.62 0.82 -16.61
C SER A 384 5.27 2.31 -16.46
N GLY A 385 4.95 2.78 -15.25
CA GLY A 385 4.70 4.19 -14.93
C GLY A 385 3.26 4.67 -15.17
N VAL A 386 2.30 3.76 -15.38
CA VAL A 386 0.86 4.09 -15.50
C VAL A 386 0.14 3.59 -14.25
N GLN A 387 -0.30 4.51 -13.39
CA GLN A 387 -1.10 4.18 -12.21
C GLN A 387 -2.53 3.82 -12.63
N LEU A 388 -2.97 2.61 -12.30
CA LEU A 388 -4.35 2.16 -12.49
C LEU A 388 -4.89 1.66 -11.14
N TRP A 389 -6.22 1.63 -11.01
CA TRP A 389 -6.90 1.22 -9.78
C TRP A 389 -7.65 -0.10 -9.97
N MET A 390 -7.71 -0.90 -8.91
CA MET A 390 -8.49 -2.14 -8.88
C MET A 390 -9.98 -1.85 -9.16
N PRO A 391 -10.61 -2.48 -10.18
CA PRO A 391 -12.04 -2.36 -10.41
C PRO A 391 -12.84 -2.96 -9.26
N GLU A 392 -13.97 -2.33 -8.93
CA GLU A 392 -14.92 -2.75 -7.88
C GLU A 392 -15.31 -4.24 -7.99
N PHE A 393 -15.51 -4.73 -9.22
CA PHE A 393 -15.76 -6.14 -9.52
C PHE A 393 -14.77 -7.10 -8.82
N CYS A 394 -13.51 -6.73 -8.68
CA CYS A 394 -12.46 -7.54 -8.05
C CYS A 394 -12.26 -7.27 -6.56
N VAL A 395 -12.99 -6.32 -5.99
CA VAL A 395 -12.96 -5.98 -4.56
C VAL A 395 -14.02 -6.78 -3.77
N ASP A 396 -15.18 -7.07 -4.36
CA ASP A 396 -16.34 -7.69 -3.69
C ASP A 396 -16.17 -9.17 -3.30
N SER A 397 -15.11 -9.85 -3.74
CA SER A 397 -15.00 -11.32 -3.65
C SER A 397 -14.53 -11.89 -2.31
N LEU A 398 -14.28 -11.07 -1.28
CA LEU A 398 -13.95 -11.58 0.05
C LEU A 398 -15.17 -12.17 0.81
N ILE A 399 -16.36 -12.15 0.21
CA ILE A 399 -17.58 -12.72 0.77
C ILE A 399 -17.71 -14.20 0.34
N SER A 400 -16.92 -15.10 0.94
CA SER A 400 -17.10 -16.55 0.72
C SER A 400 -17.77 -17.30 1.88
N GLU A 401 -18.16 -16.64 2.98
CA GLU A 401 -18.87 -17.34 4.08
C GLU A 401 -20.08 -16.59 4.70
N ALA A 402 -20.33 -15.33 4.35
CA ALA A 402 -21.46 -14.58 4.90
C ALA A 402 -22.33 -13.96 3.80
N SER A 403 -23.44 -14.63 3.48
CA SER A 403 -24.58 -14.18 2.66
C SER A 403 -24.49 -14.38 1.13
N MET A 404 -25.26 -15.36 0.66
CA MET A 404 -25.67 -15.55 -0.72
C MET A 404 -26.85 -14.62 -1.05
N LEU A 405 -26.60 -13.35 -1.36
CA LEU A 405 -27.53 -12.50 -2.13
C LEU A 405 -26.73 -11.47 -2.94
N PRO A 406 -26.66 -11.59 -4.27
CA PRO A 406 -25.99 -10.63 -5.13
C PRO A 406 -26.96 -9.48 -5.41
N GLN A 407 -27.04 -8.48 -4.53
CA GLN A 407 -27.48 -7.14 -4.96
C GLN A 407 -27.33 -5.98 -3.95
N TYR A 408 -26.97 -6.17 -2.68
CA TYR A 408 -26.98 -5.01 -1.77
C TYR A 408 -26.23 -5.22 -0.44
N VAL A 409 -24.91 -5.36 -0.42
CA VAL A 409 -24.15 -5.15 0.83
C VAL A 409 -22.72 -4.65 0.54
N ASP A 410 -22.54 -3.34 0.32
CA ASP A 410 -21.20 -2.70 0.34
C ASP A 410 -20.65 -2.60 1.78
N VAL A 411 -21.52 -2.74 2.77
CA VAL A 411 -21.21 -2.56 4.19
C VAL A 411 -21.69 -3.77 5.00
N LEU A 412 -20.75 -4.64 5.37
CA LEU A 412 -21.00 -5.80 6.22
C LEU A 412 -21.07 -5.37 7.70
N GLU A 413 -22.18 -5.67 8.37
CA GLU A 413 -22.25 -5.54 9.83
C GLU A 413 -21.59 -6.75 10.50
N VAL A 414 -20.48 -6.51 11.21
CA VAL A 414 -19.74 -7.54 11.94
C VAL A 414 -19.94 -7.33 13.44
N PRO A 415 -20.34 -8.34 14.21
CA PRO A 415 -20.47 -8.20 15.66
C PRO A 415 -19.10 -7.92 16.26
N ALA A 416 -19.07 -7.04 17.27
CA ALA A 416 -17.83 -6.79 17.99
C ALA A 416 -17.32 -8.08 18.64
N LYS A 417 -16.02 -8.31 18.52
CA LYS A 417 -15.34 -9.43 19.16
C LYS A 417 -14.71 -8.94 20.45
N MET A 418 -14.68 -9.81 21.43
CA MET A 418 -13.97 -9.61 22.69
C MET A 418 -12.46 -9.82 22.48
N SER A 419 -11.86 -9.05 21.58
CA SER A 419 -10.47 -9.17 21.13
C SER A 419 -9.89 -7.81 20.73
N ALA A 420 -8.59 -7.59 20.96
CA ALA A 420 -7.86 -6.43 20.51
C ALA A 420 -6.77 -6.78 19.49
N ASP A 421 -6.57 -5.91 18.51
CA ASP A 421 -5.41 -5.90 17.61
C ASP A 421 -4.61 -4.62 17.87
N VAL A 422 -3.42 -4.79 18.44
CA VAL A 422 -2.56 -3.67 18.87
C VAL A 422 -1.25 -3.67 18.10
N VAL A 423 -0.99 -2.59 17.35
CA VAL A 423 0.29 -2.41 16.65
C VAL A 423 1.23 -1.52 17.45
N PHE A 424 2.46 -1.98 17.65
CA PHE A 424 3.56 -1.20 18.21
C PHE A 424 4.36 -0.57 17.08
N ILE A 425 4.49 0.75 17.11
CA ILE A 425 5.22 1.52 16.10
C ILE A 425 6.43 2.13 16.80
N MET A 426 7.64 1.69 16.45
CA MET A 426 8.84 1.96 17.23
C MET A 426 9.90 2.68 16.40
N GLU A 427 10.34 3.83 16.89
CA GLU A 427 11.48 4.53 16.30
C GLU A 427 12.76 3.71 16.53
N GLU A 428 13.55 3.52 15.48
CA GLU A 428 14.87 2.86 15.54
C GLU A 428 15.92 3.76 16.19
N ALA A 429 15.75 4.03 17.49
CA ALA A 429 16.57 4.96 18.25
C ALA A 429 17.10 4.35 19.57
N ASP A 430 18.29 4.79 19.98
CA ASP A 430 19.00 4.28 21.17
C ASP A 430 18.17 4.36 22.47
N CYS A 431 17.34 5.37 22.60
CA CYS A 431 16.47 5.59 23.76
C CYS A 431 15.33 4.54 23.87
N VAL A 432 14.85 4.04 22.73
CA VAL A 432 13.84 2.99 22.63
C VAL A 432 14.49 1.64 22.91
N ASN A 433 15.65 1.40 22.32
CA ASN A 433 16.43 0.17 22.47
C ASN A 433 17.27 0.12 23.76
N SER A 434 17.15 1.12 24.65
CA SER A 434 17.89 1.14 25.91
C SER A 434 17.41 0.01 26.84
N GLU A 435 18.34 -0.65 27.55
CA GLU A 435 18.06 -1.70 28.58
C GLU A 435 17.02 -1.27 29.66
N LYS A 436 16.68 0.01 29.70
CA LYS A 436 15.70 0.60 30.63
C LYS A 436 14.25 0.53 30.14
N LEU A 437 13.99 0.32 28.84
CA LEU A 437 12.64 0.10 28.33
C LEU A 437 12.33 -1.40 28.33
N ASN A 438 11.77 -1.91 29.44
CA ASN A 438 11.37 -3.32 29.52
C ASN A 438 10.07 -3.56 28.75
N LEU A 439 10.18 -3.71 27.43
CA LEU A 439 9.04 -3.91 26.53
C LEU A 439 8.32 -5.24 26.78
N THR A 440 9.02 -6.26 27.28
CA THR A 440 8.39 -7.52 27.72
C THR A 440 7.34 -7.26 28.80
N SER A 441 7.70 -6.47 29.81
CA SER A 441 6.79 -6.11 30.88
C SER A 441 5.68 -5.22 30.37
N LEU A 442 5.96 -4.36 29.39
CA LEU A 442 4.97 -3.48 28.79
C LEU A 442 3.89 -4.28 28.03
N LEU A 443 4.31 -5.20 27.16
CA LEU A 443 3.42 -6.10 26.41
C LEU A 443 2.59 -6.97 27.35
N ALA A 444 3.25 -7.62 28.33
CA ALA A 444 2.59 -8.50 29.28
C ALA A 444 1.57 -7.75 30.16
N ASN A 445 1.91 -6.54 30.63
CA ASN A 445 1.00 -5.71 31.40
C ASN A 445 -0.19 -5.26 30.55
N LEU A 446 0.04 -4.83 29.30
CA LEU A 446 -1.01 -4.43 28.40
C LEU A 446 -1.98 -5.59 28.11
N ASN A 447 -1.47 -6.77 27.75
CA ASN A 447 -2.32 -7.92 27.50
C ASN A 447 -3.12 -8.31 28.75
N THR A 448 -2.49 -8.29 29.92
CA THR A 448 -3.19 -8.54 31.20
C THR A 448 -4.32 -7.55 31.44
N ASP A 449 -4.08 -6.26 31.19
CA ASP A 449 -5.09 -5.21 31.39
C ASP A 449 -6.21 -5.29 30.33
N LEU A 450 -5.90 -5.65 29.08
CA LEU A 450 -6.90 -5.93 28.03
C LEU A 450 -7.80 -7.11 28.40
N ILE A 451 -7.21 -8.21 28.91
CA ILE A 451 -7.95 -9.38 29.40
C ILE A 451 -8.84 -9.00 30.59
N ALA A 452 -8.33 -8.18 31.52
CA ALA A 452 -9.12 -7.67 32.64
C ALA A 452 -10.31 -6.80 32.21
N LYS A 453 -10.25 -6.23 31.00
CA LYS A 453 -11.31 -5.45 30.35
C LYS A 453 -12.24 -6.30 29.47
N GLY A 454 -12.03 -7.61 29.41
CA GLY A 454 -12.85 -8.56 28.68
C GLY A 454 -12.34 -8.93 27.28
N LEU A 455 -11.22 -8.34 26.83
CA LEU A 455 -10.62 -8.64 25.52
C LEU A 455 -9.63 -9.80 25.67
N THR A 456 -9.98 -10.98 25.15
CA THR A 456 -9.31 -12.26 25.49
C THR A 456 -8.49 -12.88 24.38
N ASP A 457 -8.83 -12.63 23.11
CA ASP A 457 -8.07 -13.11 21.95
C ASP A 457 -7.26 -11.96 21.34
N ASN A 458 -6.28 -11.44 22.08
CA ASN A 458 -5.52 -10.25 21.66
C ASN A 458 -4.34 -10.62 20.76
N LYS A 459 -4.12 -9.84 19.70
CA LYS A 459 -2.98 -9.97 18.79
C LYS A 459 -2.18 -8.70 18.74
N PHE A 460 -0.88 -8.84 18.51
CA PHE A 460 0.10 -7.77 18.49
C PHE A 460 0.89 -7.78 17.19
N ALA A 461 1.20 -6.60 16.66
CA ALA A 461 2.08 -6.42 15.50
C ALA A 461 3.18 -5.42 15.84
N LEU A 462 4.30 -5.47 15.10
CA LEU A 462 5.44 -4.57 15.29
C LEU A 462 5.83 -3.92 13.96
N ILE A 463 5.94 -2.60 14.00
CA ILE A 463 6.50 -1.77 12.93
C ILE A 463 7.70 -1.02 13.51
N SER A 464 8.84 -1.06 12.85
CA SER A 464 9.95 -0.13 13.10
C SER A 464 9.98 0.96 12.04
N PHE A 465 10.51 2.14 12.37
CA PHE A 465 10.68 3.19 11.39
C PHE A 465 11.92 4.04 11.68
N ASN A 466 12.49 4.56 10.60
CA ASN A 466 13.69 5.39 10.63
C ASN A 466 13.61 6.51 9.59
N SER A 467 14.77 7.09 9.24
CA SER A 467 14.87 8.17 8.26
C SER A 467 14.62 7.77 6.82
N ARG A 468 14.68 6.47 6.51
CA ARG A 468 14.49 5.91 5.17
C ARG A 468 13.09 5.37 4.97
N ASP A 469 12.67 4.45 5.83
CA ASP A 469 11.42 3.70 5.62
C ASP A 469 10.84 3.16 6.94
N ALA A 470 9.59 2.70 6.87
CA ALA A 470 8.93 1.92 7.90
C ALA A 470 8.87 0.43 7.50
N GLN A 471 9.13 -0.46 8.44
CA GLN A 471 9.27 -1.90 8.18
C GLN A 471 8.33 -2.70 9.09
N ILE A 472 7.61 -3.65 8.52
CA ILE A 472 6.82 -4.64 9.27
C ILE A 472 7.75 -5.74 9.75
N HIS A 473 7.66 -6.06 11.04
CA HIS A 473 8.39 -7.17 11.64
C HIS A 473 7.47 -8.38 11.81
N THR A 474 7.88 -9.55 11.32
CA THR A 474 7.12 -10.79 11.49
C THR A 474 7.56 -11.54 12.75
N VAL A 475 6.66 -12.38 13.27
CA VAL A 475 6.93 -13.31 14.37
C VAL A 475 6.43 -14.70 13.98
N ASN A 476 7.35 -15.63 13.76
CA ASN A 476 7.09 -16.92 13.12
C ASN A 476 6.48 -16.79 11.71
N GLY A 477 6.92 -15.80 10.94
CA GLY A 477 6.45 -15.55 9.57
C GLY A 477 5.15 -14.74 9.46
N ASP A 478 4.42 -14.52 10.57
CA ASP A 478 3.17 -13.77 10.58
C ASP A 478 3.35 -12.31 11.05
N ILE A 479 2.52 -11.40 10.55
CA ILE A 479 2.47 -9.99 10.99
C ILE A 479 1.91 -9.89 12.41
N TRP A 480 0.86 -10.66 12.69
CA TRP A 480 0.11 -10.65 13.95
C TRP A 480 0.50 -11.83 14.81
N THR A 481 0.79 -11.60 16.09
CA THR A 481 1.18 -12.65 17.03
C THR A 481 0.51 -12.49 18.39
N ASP A 482 0.27 -13.60 19.08
CA ASP A 482 -0.06 -13.64 20.52
C ASP A 482 1.16 -14.02 21.37
N ASN A 483 2.33 -14.23 20.76
CA ASN A 483 3.52 -14.68 21.44
C ASN A 483 4.41 -13.50 21.88
N GLU A 484 4.06 -12.94 23.05
CA GLU A 484 4.76 -11.79 23.65
C GLU A 484 6.29 -11.99 23.80
N LYS A 485 6.71 -13.23 24.09
CA LYS A 485 8.14 -13.57 24.27
C LYS A 485 8.90 -13.44 22.97
N LYS A 486 8.40 -14.04 21.89
CA LYS A 486 9.05 -13.96 20.57
C LYS A 486 9.00 -12.54 20.01
N MET A 487 7.92 -11.81 20.24
CA MET A 487 7.84 -10.40 19.88
C MET A 487 8.93 -9.57 20.58
N THR A 488 9.19 -9.84 21.87
CA THR A 488 10.30 -9.22 22.60
C THR A 488 11.64 -9.56 21.95
N ASP A 489 11.86 -10.83 21.57
CA ASP A 489 13.11 -11.25 20.92
C ASP A 489 13.34 -10.49 19.61
N VAL A 490 12.29 -10.22 18.83
CA VAL A 490 12.37 -9.39 17.61
C VAL A 490 12.76 -7.95 17.96
N VAL A 491 12.10 -7.34 18.94
CA VAL A 491 12.42 -5.97 19.34
C VAL A 491 13.88 -5.83 19.81
N SER A 492 14.41 -6.82 20.51
CA SER A 492 15.81 -6.82 20.97
C SER A 492 16.85 -6.78 19.85
N ARG A 493 16.44 -7.10 18.61
CA ARG A 493 17.29 -7.10 17.42
C ARG A 493 17.14 -5.83 16.57
N LEU A 494 16.29 -4.89 16.96
CA LEU A 494 16.15 -3.64 16.22
C LEU A 494 17.47 -2.87 16.25
N GLU A 495 17.98 -2.56 15.07
CA GLU A 495 19.16 -1.71 14.91
C GLU A 495 18.76 -0.25 15.08
N THR A 496 19.70 0.59 15.52
CA THR A 496 19.48 2.03 15.60
C THR A 496 19.92 2.70 14.32
N SER A 497 19.20 3.75 13.93
CA SER A 497 19.36 4.41 12.64
C SER A 497 19.55 5.90 12.83
N GLU A 498 20.43 6.50 12.03
CA GLU A 498 20.70 7.94 12.07
C GLU A 498 19.78 8.71 11.10
N GLY A 499 19.40 9.92 11.51
CA GLY A 499 18.60 10.86 10.71
C GLY A 499 17.18 11.08 11.22
N PRO A 500 16.47 12.09 10.68
CA PRO A 500 15.11 12.42 11.13
C PRO A 500 14.14 11.31 10.72
N PRO A 501 13.36 10.74 11.64
CA PRO A 501 12.47 9.63 11.32
C PRO A 501 11.21 10.08 10.56
N GLN A 502 10.69 9.22 9.69
CA GLN A 502 9.48 9.48 8.90
C GLN A 502 8.22 8.96 9.61
N TYR A 503 7.57 9.82 10.38
CA TYR A 503 6.37 9.46 11.15
C TYR A 503 5.16 9.16 10.26
N SER A 504 4.91 9.96 9.21
CA SER A 504 3.78 9.74 8.31
C SER A 504 3.78 8.35 7.68
N SER A 505 4.95 7.86 7.26
CA SER A 505 5.09 6.58 6.58
C SER A 505 4.76 5.43 7.53
N ALA A 506 5.24 5.49 8.77
CA ALA A 506 4.96 4.50 9.80
C ALA A 506 3.48 4.47 10.22
N LEU A 507 2.86 5.64 10.39
CA LEU A 507 1.44 5.74 10.76
C LEU A 507 0.50 5.30 9.63
N LYS A 508 0.83 5.61 8.37
CA LYS A 508 0.09 5.10 7.20
C LYS A 508 0.17 3.58 7.12
N LEU A 509 1.39 3.03 7.22
CA LEU A 509 1.61 1.59 7.21
C LEU A 509 0.87 0.87 8.34
N ALA A 510 0.85 1.45 9.54
CA ALA A 510 0.08 0.93 10.66
C ALA A 510 -1.42 0.91 10.36
N ALA A 511 -1.96 1.99 9.76
CA ALA A 511 -3.37 2.07 9.40
C ALA A 511 -3.80 1.05 8.33
N ASP A 512 -2.87 0.62 7.49
CA ASP A 512 -3.13 -0.30 6.38
C ASP A 512 -2.93 -1.77 6.75
N LEU A 513 -2.48 -2.09 7.97
CA LEU A 513 -2.35 -3.48 8.39
C LEU A 513 -3.69 -4.24 8.30
N PRO A 514 -3.66 -5.55 8.04
CA PRO A 514 -4.88 -6.35 7.93
C PRO A 514 -5.45 -6.65 9.32
N TYR A 515 -6.16 -5.69 9.92
CA TYR A 515 -6.85 -5.86 11.19
C TYR A 515 -8.02 -6.83 11.09
N ARG A 516 -8.27 -7.61 12.15
CA ARG A 516 -9.37 -8.58 12.18
C ARG A 516 -10.73 -7.85 12.28
N PRO A 517 -11.71 -8.19 11.44
CA PRO A 517 -13.07 -7.68 11.59
C PRO A 517 -13.65 -8.01 12.97
N GLY A 518 -14.28 -7.03 13.60
CA GLY A 518 -14.86 -7.08 14.93
C GLY A 518 -13.90 -6.73 16.07
N ALA A 519 -12.57 -6.76 15.86
CA ALA A 519 -11.60 -6.48 16.92
C ALA A 519 -11.47 -4.98 17.21
N SER A 520 -11.18 -4.65 18.48
CA SER A 520 -10.75 -3.31 18.89
C SER A 520 -9.35 -3.03 18.35
N LYS A 521 -9.13 -1.87 17.73
CA LYS A 521 -7.85 -1.55 17.08
C LYS A 521 -7.14 -0.42 17.80
N ALA A 522 -5.87 -0.62 18.12
CA ALA A 522 -5.04 0.41 18.73
C ALA A 522 -3.64 0.44 18.11
N ALA A 523 -3.05 1.63 18.09
CA ALA A 523 -1.66 1.84 17.71
C ALA A 523 -0.91 2.48 18.88
N VAL A 524 0.28 1.97 19.20
CA VAL A 524 1.17 2.50 20.24
C VAL A 524 2.45 2.98 19.57
N LEU A 525 2.56 4.29 19.37
CA LEU A 525 3.76 4.94 18.83
C LEU A 525 4.74 5.22 19.96
N ILE A 526 5.95 4.67 19.86
CA ILE A 526 7.06 4.82 20.80
C ILE A 526 8.19 5.54 20.07
N HIS A 527 8.46 6.79 20.45
CA HIS A 527 9.45 7.62 19.77
C HIS A 527 10.21 8.53 20.75
N CYS A 528 11.32 9.06 20.29
CA CYS A 528 12.21 9.93 21.06
C CYS A 528 12.53 11.23 20.37
N SER A 529 12.54 11.23 19.05
CA SER A 529 12.71 12.45 18.27
C SER A 529 11.46 13.32 18.36
N ASP A 530 11.62 14.62 18.14
CA ASP A 530 10.48 15.54 18.12
C ASP A 530 9.61 15.23 16.91
N CYS A 531 8.30 15.09 17.15
CA CYS A 531 7.35 14.83 16.08
C CYS A 531 7.20 16.11 15.23
N PRO A 532 7.28 16.02 13.89
CA PRO A 532 7.36 17.19 13.03
C PRO A 532 6.10 18.06 13.11
N HIS A 533 6.24 19.35 12.81
CA HIS A 533 5.14 20.33 12.84
C HIS A 533 4.45 20.52 11.49
N THR A 534 5.08 20.09 10.39
CA THR A 534 4.74 20.50 9.02
C THR A 534 4.06 19.42 8.18
N GLU A 535 3.73 18.26 8.77
CA GLU A 535 3.02 17.20 8.05
C GLU A 535 1.51 17.41 8.08
N ASN A 536 0.80 16.91 7.06
CA ASN A 536 -0.66 17.04 6.94
C ASN A 536 -1.38 16.16 7.98
N TYR A 537 -1.64 16.77 9.13
CA TYR A 537 -2.43 16.21 10.23
C TYR A 537 -3.79 15.66 9.78
N GLY A 538 -4.53 16.42 8.96
CA GLY A 538 -5.91 16.11 8.59
C GLY A 538 -6.01 14.76 7.87
N ALA A 539 -5.15 14.54 6.87
CA ALA A 539 -5.12 13.30 6.10
C ALA A 539 -4.78 12.06 6.95
N LEU A 540 -3.84 12.19 7.89
CA LEU A 540 -3.46 11.09 8.79
C LEU A 540 -4.56 10.80 9.81
N LEU A 541 -5.17 11.84 10.38
CA LEU A 541 -6.29 11.68 11.32
C LEU A 541 -7.47 10.99 10.64
N GLU A 542 -7.86 11.45 9.46
CA GLU A 542 -8.96 10.87 8.70
C GLU A 542 -8.71 9.38 8.43
N ARG A 543 -7.48 9.02 8.03
CA ARG A 543 -7.10 7.61 7.80
C ARG A 543 -7.29 6.78 9.06
N LEU A 544 -6.75 7.23 10.20
CA LEU A 544 -6.85 6.52 11.48
C LEU A 544 -8.31 6.37 11.95
N LEU A 545 -9.11 7.44 11.83
CA LEU A 545 -10.52 7.44 12.21
C LEU A 545 -11.36 6.52 11.30
N ARG A 546 -11.12 6.54 9.98
CA ARG A 546 -11.80 5.65 9.02
C ARG A 546 -11.51 4.17 9.31
N THR A 547 -10.31 3.87 9.79
CA THR A 547 -9.91 2.52 10.20
C THR A 547 -10.26 2.15 11.64
N ASP A 548 -10.84 3.08 12.39
CA ASP A 548 -11.17 2.95 13.82
C ASP A 548 -9.96 2.60 14.71
N ILE A 549 -8.82 3.27 14.48
CA ILE A 549 -7.60 3.08 15.25
C ILE A 549 -7.48 4.16 16.33
N THR A 550 -7.37 3.73 17.58
CA THR A 550 -6.99 4.62 18.69
C THR A 550 -5.46 4.74 18.76
N LEU A 551 -4.91 5.94 18.54
CA LEU A 551 -3.47 6.20 18.61
C LEU A 551 -3.04 6.62 20.02
N HIS A 552 -2.15 5.83 20.64
CA HIS A 552 -1.46 6.14 21.88
C HIS A 552 0.01 6.47 21.59
N VAL A 553 0.56 7.47 22.27
CA VAL A 553 1.95 7.91 22.06
C VAL A 553 2.73 7.87 23.36
N LEU A 554 3.94 7.32 23.27
CA LEU A 554 4.96 7.28 24.28
C LEU A 554 6.17 8.06 23.76
N GLN A 555 6.42 9.23 24.34
CA GLN A 555 7.46 10.14 23.86
C GLN A 555 8.46 10.55 24.94
N ARG A 556 9.64 11.02 24.52
CA ARG A 556 10.62 11.58 25.45
C ARG A 556 10.26 12.99 25.92
N ALA A 557 9.53 13.77 25.11
CA ALA A 557 9.28 15.18 25.35
C ALA A 557 8.56 15.45 26.68
N HIS A 558 9.00 16.49 27.39
CA HIS A 558 8.42 16.87 28.67
C HIS A 558 7.15 17.70 28.50
N LEU A 559 6.07 17.29 29.16
CA LEU A 559 4.84 18.08 29.22
C LEU A 559 5.05 19.29 30.14
N ALA A 560 5.31 20.44 29.54
CA ALA A 560 5.59 21.68 30.27
C ALA A 560 4.29 22.34 30.77
N GLY A 561 4.31 22.81 32.02
CA GLY A 561 3.24 23.65 32.56
C GLY A 561 3.26 25.05 31.93
N ARG A 562 2.08 25.66 31.74
CA ARG A 562 1.97 27.08 31.37
C ARG A 562 2.65 27.94 32.44
N LYS A 563 3.45 28.92 32.02
CA LYS A 563 4.29 29.77 32.89
C LYS A 563 3.50 30.30 34.11
N GLY A 564 4.03 30.11 35.31
CA GLY A 564 3.57 30.79 36.53
C GLY A 564 2.95 29.91 37.64
N LYS A 565 2.77 28.61 37.45
CA LYS A 565 2.31 27.71 38.52
C LYS A 565 3.21 26.49 38.61
N GLY A 566 3.70 26.19 39.82
CA GLY A 566 4.51 25.00 40.14
C GLY A 566 3.70 23.71 40.03
N ILE A 567 3.25 23.40 38.81
CA ILE A 567 2.48 22.21 38.51
C ILE A 567 3.40 21.02 38.74
N SER A 568 2.97 20.11 39.62
CA SER A 568 3.60 18.80 39.78
C SER A 568 3.77 18.17 38.39
N LYS A 569 5.02 17.88 37.98
CA LYS A 569 5.39 17.27 36.69
C LYS A 569 4.25 16.43 36.12
N VAL A 570 3.55 16.96 35.12
CA VAL A 570 2.55 16.20 34.36
C VAL A 570 3.32 15.23 33.48
N ILE A 571 2.83 14.01 33.37
CA ILE A 571 3.54 12.92 32.69
C ILE A 571 2.68 12.25 31.62
N GLY A 572 1.43 12.69 31.49
CA GLY A 572 0.57 12.30 30.39
C GLY A 572 -0.61 13.24 30.21
N LEU A 573 -1.26 13.12 29.05
CA LEU A 573 -2.37 13.93 28.59
C LEU A 573 -3.36 13.04 27.83
N GLU A 574 -4.64 13.31 27.97
CA GLU A 574 -5.68 12.84 27.07
C GLU A 574 -6.78 13.91 26.93
N LYS A 575 -7.78 13.66 26.09
CA LYS A 575 -8.89 14.61 25.84
C LYS A 575 -9.64 15.03 27.11
N SER A 576 -9.79 14.12 28.08
CA SER A 576 -10.57 14.35 29.29
C SER A 576 -9.79 15.04 30.43
N GLY A 577 -8.45 15.09 30.37
CA GLY A 577 -7.63 15.70 31.41
C GLY A 577 -6.15 15.35 31.33
N ALA A 578 -5.40 15.71 32.38
CA ALA A 578 -3.95 15.48 32.44
C ALA A 578 -3.53 14.63 33.65
N TYR A 579 -2.43 13.89 33.52
CA TYR A 579 -1.95 12.94 34.51
C TYR A 579 -0.80 13.50 35.36
N PRO A 580 -1.02 13.79 36.65
CA PRO A 580 0.03 14.25 37.53
C PRO A 580 0.90 13.09 38.01
N ARG A 581 2.23 13.28 37.99
CA ARG A 581 3.21 12.25 38.40
C ARG A 581 2.98 11.65 39.79
N LYS A 582 2.40 12.41 40.73
CA LYS A 582 2.14 11.96 42.10
C LYS A 582 0.94 11.02 42.23
N ARG A 583 -0.06 11.10 41.33
CA ARG A 583 -1.26 10.27 41.39
C ARG A 583 -1.18 9.02 40.53
N LEU A 584 -0.35 9.01 39.49
CA LEU A 584 -0.27 7.91 38.52
C LEU A 584 -0.15 6.50 39.15
N PHE A 585 0.48 6.37 40.32
CA PHE A 585 0.65 5.08 41.01
C PHE A 585 -0.47 4.72 42.01
N ARG A 586 -1.46 5.59 42.19
CA ARG A 586 -2.56 5.46 43.15
C ARG A 586 -3.94 5.58 42.50
N ASP A 587 -4.05 6.46 41.53
CA ASP A 587 -5.26 6.77 40.78
C ASP A 587 -4.86 6.98 39.32
N VAL A 588 -5.46 6.16 38.44
CA VAL A 588 -5.19 6.16 37.00
C VAL A 588 -6.18 7.07 36.27
N SER A 589 -6.89 7.93 37.00
CA SER A 589 -7.84 8.89 36.41
C SER A 589 -7.13 10.19 36.03
N PRO A 590 -7.43 10.76 34.84
CA PRO A 590 -6.96 12.08 34.46
C PRO A 590 -7.63 13.16 35.31
N ASP A 591 -6.92 14.26 35.58
CA ASP A 591 -7.47 15.43 36.27
C ASP A 591 -7.90 16.47 35.24
N PRO A 592 -9.22 16.72 35.06
CA PRO A 592 -9.72 17.68 34.06
C PRO A 592 -9.25 19.12 34.34
N GLN A 593 -9.03 19.48 35.61
CA GLN A 593 -8.64 20.84 35.99
C GLN A 593 -7.19 21.16 35.62
N LEU A 594 -6.36 20.13 35.42
CA LEU A 594 -4.98 20.28 34.99
C LEU A 594 -4.85 20.53 33.49
N LEU A 595 -5.85 20.19 32.68
CA LEU A 595 -5.78 20.35 31.21
C LEU A 595 -5.51 21.80 30.80
N ASN A 596 -6.19 22.75 31.44
CA ASN A 596 -6.03 24.18 31.19
C ASN A 596 -4.66 24.75 31.62
N GLN A 597 -3.89 23.96 32.36
CA GLN A 597 -2.62 24.36 32.96
C GLN A 597 -1.41 23.73 32.25
N VAL A 598 -1.63 22.75 31.37
CA VAL A 598 -0.60 22.07 30.58
C VAL A 598 -0.50 22.72 29.21
N SER A 599 0.74 22.93 28.73
CA SER A 599 0.96 23.25 27.33
C SER A 599 1.17 21.95 26.59
N ALA A 600 0.24 21.60 25.70
CA ALA A 600 0.41 20.52 24.75
C ALA A 600 1.64 20.83 23.86
N PRO A 601 2.47 19.83 23.51
CA PRO A 601 3.47 19.97 22.46
C PRO A 601 2.80 20.48 21.18
N GLN A 602 3.43 21.40 20.47
CA GLN A 602 2.88 21.96 19.24
C GLN A 602 3.14 21.06 18.03
N ASP A 603 3.25 19.74 18.18
CA ASP A 603 3.65 18.77 17.15
C ASP A 603 2.47 18.15 16.37
N LEU A 604 2.77 17.32 15.36
CA LEU A 604 1.79 16.49 14.63
C LEU A 604 1.15 15.42 15.51
N CYS A 605 1.92 14.80 16.41
CA CYS A 605 1.50 13.61 17.13
C CYS A 605 0.43 13.92 18.20
N THR A 606 0.54 15.05 18.89
CA THR A 606 -0.40 15.45 19.94
C THR A 606 -1.84 15.61 19.44
N PRO A 607 -2.12 16.37 18.38
CA PRO A 607 -3.48 16.46 17.85
C PRO A 607 -3.98 15.13 17.28
N LEU A 608 -3.11 14.23 16.78
CA LEU A 608 -3.52 12.89 16.33
C LEU A 608 -4.04 12.06 17.49
N VAL A 609 -3.26 12.00 18.58
CA VAL A 609 -3.64 11.31 19.81
C VAL A 609 -4.96 11.84 20.36
N LEU A 610 -5.12 13.16 20.46
CA LEU A 610 -6.35 13.75 20.97
C LEU A 610 -7.55 13.53 20.04
N GLY A 611 -7.33 13.56 18.73
CA GLY A 611 -8.35 13.33 17.70
C GLY A 611 -8.88 11.90 17.69
N THR A 612 -8.00 10.91 17.90
CA THR A 612 -8.39 9.48 17.99
C THR A 612 -8.86 9.07 19.39
N ASN A 613 -9.05 10.00 20.33
CA ASN A 613 -9.33 9.73 21.74
C ASN A 613 -8.29 8.82 22.45
N GLY A 614 -7.03 8.92 22.02
CA GLY A 614 -5.93 8.19 22.62
C GLY A 614 -5.27 8.91 23.78
N THR A 615 -4.08 8.44 24.16
CA THR A 615 -3.32 8.98 25.29
C THR A 615 -1.87 9.28 24.93
N LEU A 616 -1.34 10.36 25.49
CA LEU A 616 0.04 10.80 25.32
C LEU A 616 0.75 10.67 26.67
N PHE A 617 1.88 9.95 26.74
CA PHE A 617 2.65 9.75 27.98
C PHE A 617 4.15 9.94 27.76
N GLU A 618 4.85 10.36 28.81
CA GLU A 618 6.32 10.35 28.83
C GLU A 618 6.84 8.90 28.91
N LEU A 619 7.87 8.55 28.13
CA LEU A 619 8.55 7.24 28.17
C LEU A 619 9.01 6.83 29.59
N ASP A 620 9.30 7.83 30.42
CA ASP A 620 9.73 7.70 31.80
C ASP A 620 8.69 7.04 32.72
N VAL A 621 7.43 6.91 32.26
CA VAL A 621 6.33 6.19 32.93
C VAL A 621 6.53 4.68 32.85
N ILE A 622 7.00 4.17 31.72
CA ILE A 622 7.26 2.74 31.51
C ILE A 622 8.36 2.27 32.46
N ARG A 623 9.44 3.06 32.58
CA ARG A 623 10.59 2.80 33.46
C ARG A 623 10.22 2.66 34.94
N LYS A 624 9.08 3.21 35.36
CA LYS A 624 8.63 3.26 36.76
C LYS A 624 7.52 2.27 37.08
N GLY A 625 7.27 1.29 36.22
CA GLY A 625 6.40 0.16 36.51
C GLY A 625 5.08 0.11 35.76
N GLY A 626 4.93 0.86 34.65
CA GLY A 626 4.08 0.58 33.47
C GLY A 626 2.55 0.39 33.63
N LYS A 627 2.05 -0.05 34.78
CA LYS A 627 0.68 -0.53 35.01
C LYS A 627 -0.38 0.55 34.82
N ALA A 628 -0.04 1.78 35.17
CA ALA A 628 -0.92 2.92 34.96
C ALA A 628 -1.05 3.31 33.48
N TRP A 629 -0.01 3.09 32.69
CA TRP A 629 -0.04 3.33 31.26
C TRP A 629 -0.82 2.21 30.55
N SER A 630 -0.49 0.94 30.85
CA SER A 630 -1.13 -0.22 30.21
C SER A 630 -2.63 -0.27 30.48
N GLY A 631 -3.07 0.04 31.70
CA GLY A 631 -4.48 0.12 32.03
C GLY A 631 -5.23 1.20 31.23
N ARG A 632 -4.58 2.32 30.88
CA ARG A 632 -5.20 3.40 30.09
C ARG A 632 -5.18 3.15 28.60
N VAL A 633 -4.14 2.52 28.09
CA VAL A 633 -4.16 2.01 26.72
C VAL A 633 -5.26 0.97 26.60
N ALA A 634 -5.40 0.06 27.57
CA ALA A 634 -6.51 -0.87 27.62
C ALA A 634 -7.85 -0.13 27.67
N ASP A 635 -8.05 0.86 28.54
CA ASP A 635 -9.29 1.66 28.59
C ASP A 635 -9.63 2.33 27.25
N GLY A 636 -8.66 2.98 26.60
CA GLY A 636 -8.85 3.64 25.30
C GLY A 636 -9.10 2.67 24.15
N THR A 637 -8.57 1.44 24.25
CA THR A 637 -8.79 0.34 23.30
C THR A 637 -10.15 -0.35 23.54
N THR A 638 -10.58 -0.42 24.79
CA THR A 638 -11.83 -1.08 25.20
C THR A 638 -13.03 -0.15 25.00
N GLN A 639 -13.38 0.12 23.74
CA GLN A 639 -14.68 0.71 23.41
C GLN A 639 -15.58 -0.41 22.91
N LEU A 640 -16.47 -0.90 23.78
CA LEU A 640 -17.46 -1.91 23.42
C LEU A 640 -18.59 -1.25 22.62
N TYR A 641 -18.47 -1.27 21.30
CA TYR A 641 -19.61 -1.15 20.39
C TYR A 641 -20.22 -2.54 20.20
N ASP A 642 -21.50 -2.65 19.91
CA ASP A 642 -22.11 -3.95 19.65
C ASP A 642 -21.75 -4.46 18.24
N TRP A 643 -21.45 -3.56 17.30
CA TRP A 643 -21.25 -3.84 15.88
C TRP A 643 -20.19 -2.93 15.23
N GLN A 644 -19.52 -3.44 14.20
CA GLN A 644 -18.77 -2.65 13.23
C GLN A 644 -19.44 -2.69 11.87
N GLN A 645 -19.32 -1.59 11.13
CA GLN A 645 -19.59 -1.56 9.71
C GLN A 645 -18.26 -1.74 8.97
N CYS A 646 -18.16 -2.80 8.18
CA CYS A 646 -16.98 -3.12 7.39
C CYS A 646 -17.28 -2.90 5.91
N GLU A 647 -16.51 -2.04 5.27
CA GLU A 647 -16.58 -1.83 3.82
C GLU A 647 -15.35 -2.43 3.15
N ASN A 648 -15.55 -2.97 1.96
CA ASN A 648 -14.48 -3.40 1.09
C ASN A 648 -13.90 -2.17 0.38
N SER A 649 -12.58 -2.10 0.32
CA SER A 649 -11.90 -0.97 -0.28
C SER A 649 -10.56 -1.38 -0.87
N VAL A 650 -9.98 -0.53 -1.70
CA VAL A 650 -8.70 -0.81 -2.34
C VAL A 650 -7.56 -0.30 -1.46
N GLY A 651 -6.56 -1.17 -1.21
CA GLY A 651 -5.29 -0.83 -0.57
C GLY A 651 -4.38 -0.02 -1.51
N GLU A 652 -3.30 0.58 -0.98
CA GLU A 652 -2.33 1.30 -1.82
C GLU A 652 -1.61 0.39 -2.83
N ASP A 653 -1.54 -0.91 -2.55
CA ASP A 653 -0.97 -1.95 -3.40
C ASP A 653 -1.99 -2.59 -4.35
N ASN A 654 -3.16 -1.96 -4.54
CA ASN A 654 -4.30 -2.47 -5.33
C ASN A 654 -4.90 -3.78 -4.82
N VAL A 655 -4.53 -4.25 -3.63
CA VAL A 655 -5.14 -5.43 -3.01
C VAL A 655 -6.43 -5.02 -2.28
N PRO A 656 -7.54 -5.77 -2.44
CA PRO A 656 -8.76 -5.55 -1.67
C PRO A 656 -8.54 -5.72 -0.16
N VAL A 657 -9.02 -4.75 0.63
CA VAL A 657 -8.92 -4.73 2.09
C VAL A 657 -10.25 -4.36 2.75
N TRP A 658 -10.55 -5.05 3.84
CA TRP A 658 -11.67 -4.70 4.71
C TRP A 658 -11.31 -3.55 5.63
N ARG A 659 -12.10 -2.47 5.58
CA ARG A 659 -12.00 -1.35 6.52
C ARG A 659 -13.25 -1.32 7.39
N CYS A 660 -13.06 -1.69 8.65
CA CYS A 660 -14.13 -1.72 9.66
C CYS A 660 -14.09 -0.48 10.54
N ARG A 661 -15.24 0.17 10.68
CA ARG A 661 -15.50 1.31 11.58
C ARG A 661 -16.57 0.98 12.61
N LYS A 662 -16.59 1.70 13.74
CA LYS A 662 -17.63 1.55 14.77
C LYS A 662 -19.01 1.84 14.20
N SER A 663 -19.99 1.04 14.60
CA SER A 663 -21.40 1.29 14.32
C SER A 663 -22.19 1.27 15.62
N TYR A 664 -22.93 2.34 15.86
CA TYR A 664 -23.89 2.41 16.95
C TYR A 664 -25.26 2.11 16.35
N ARG A 665 -25.86 0.97 16.71
CA ARG A 665 -27.28 0.79 16.44
C ARG A 665 -28.02 1.85 17.23
N HIS A 666 -28.64 2.80 16.54
CA HIS A 666 -29.81 3.45 17.10
C HIS A 666 -30.89 2.38 17.23
N THR A 667 -30.90 1.67 18.36
CA THR A 667 -32.15 1.04 18.77
C THR A 667 -33.13 2.17 18.99
N LEU A 668 -34.17 2.22 18.14
CA LEU A 668 -35.37 3.06 18.29
C LEU A 668 -36.10 2.90 19.65
N LYS A 669 -35.50 2.22 20.64
CA LYS A 669 -35.94 2.11 22.03
C LYS A 669 -35.51 3.26 22.93
N ASP A 670 -34.50 4.05 22.53
CA ASP A 670 -34.05 5.22 23.31
C ASP A 670 -34.69 6.54 22.82
N TRP A 671 -35.62 6.44 21.88
CA TRP A 671 -36.44 7.57 21.46
C TRP A 671 -37.61 7.71 22.43
N ASP A 672 -37.47 8.61 23.41
CA ASP A 672 -38.57 9.03 24.28
C ASP A 672 -39.52 9.93 23.47
N PRO A 673 -40.75 9.48 23.14
CA PRO A 673 -41.70 10.26 22.36
C PRO A 673 -42.21 11.50 23.12
N THR A 674 -41.99 11.59 24.44
CA THR A 674 -42.46 12.72 25.25
C THR A 674 -41.58 13.97 25.15
N ALA A 675 -40.34 13.85 24.67
CA ALA A 675 -39.44 14.99 24.50
C ALA A 675 -39.88 15.99 23.41
N LEU A 676 -40.80 15.59 22.51
CA LEU A 676 -41.37 16.46 21.47
C LEU A 676 -42.64 17.20 21.91
N HIS A 677 -43.23 16.85 23.06
CA HIS A 677 -44.42 17.56 23.59
C HIS A 677 -44.06 18.78 24.44
N GLU A 678 -42.86 18.88 24.99
CA GLU A 678 -42.44 20.08 25.74
C GLU A 678 -41.92 21.21 24.83
N TYR A 679 -41.62 20.94 23.55
CA TYR A 679 -41.13 21.96 22.62
C TYR A 679 -42.20 22.54 21.68
N MET A 680 -43.41 21.97 21.67
CA MET A 680 -44.50 22.36 20.75
C MET A 680 -45.64 23.12 21.44
N ASP A 681 -45.54 23.41 22.75
CA ASP A 681 -46.63 24.05 23.52
C ASP A 681 -46.31 25.48 23.99
N SER A 682 -45.60 26.26 23.15
CA SER A 682 -45.59 27.72 23.30
C SER A 682 -45.78 28.44 21.97
N SER A 683 -47.04 28.69 21.66
CA SER A 683 -47.56 29.93 21.04
C SER A 683 -46.91 30.44 19.75
N ARG A 684 -47.50 30.08 18.60
CA ARG A 684 -48.23 31.01 17.70
C ARG A 684 -48.55 30.29 16.39
N ALA A 685 -49.75 29.72 16.34
CA ALA A 685 -50.48 29.57 15.09
C ALA A 685 -50.94 30.95 14.60
N GLU A 686 -51.31 31.00 13.33
CA GLU A 686 -51.87 32.13 12.56
C GLU A 686 -50.80 33.06 11.97
N ASP A 687 -50.33 32.70 10.77
CA ASP A 687 -50.56 33.50 9.57
C ASP A 687 -49.93 32.83 8.33
N LEU A 688 -50.63 32.93 7.20
CA LEU A 688 -50.16 32.73 5.81
C LEU A 688 -50.31 31.34 5.15
N TYR A 689 -51.56 31.06 4.74
CA TYR A 689 -52.01 30.79 3.34
C TYR A 689 -52.97 29.59 3.18
N PRO A 690 -54.13 29.81 2.52
CA PRO A 690 -55.16 28.81 2.26
C PRO A 690 -55.00 28.15 0.87
N GLU A 691 -55.80 27.09 0.65
CA GLU A 691 -56.21 26.54 -0.66
C GLU A 691 -55.12 25.82 -1.50
N TYR A 692 -55.16 24.48 -1.54
CA TYR A 692 -55.96 23.74 -2.53
C TYR A 692 -56.00 22.24 -2.17
N VAL A 693 -57.23 21.73 -2.12
CA VAL A 693 -57.63 20.32 -2.07
C VAL A 693 -57.97 19.89 -3.50
N GLU A 694 -57.97 18.58 -3.74
CA GLU A 694 -58.34 17.80 -4.95
C GLU A 694 -57.12 17.30 -5.76
N GLU A 695 -57.02 16.03 -6.17
CA GLU A 695 -57.93 14.87 -6.15
C GLU A 695 -57.13 13.58 -6.44
N ASP A 696 -57.71 12.45 -6.05
CA ASP A 696 -57.23 11.06 -6.16
C ASP A 696 -56.73 10.59 -7.54
N ARG A 697 -55.62 9.83 -7.56
CA ARG A 697 -55.54 8.43 -8.08
C ARG A 697 -54.22 7.72 -7.80
#